data_AF-A0A9E7HLT3-F1
#
_entry.id   AF-A0A9E7HLT3-F1
#
_cell.length_a   1.000
_cell.length_b   1.000
_cell.length_c   1.000
_cell.angle_alpha   90.00
_cell.angle_beta   90.00
_cell.angle_gamma   90.00
#
_symmetry.space_group_name_H-M   'P 1'
#
loop_
_entity.id
_entity.type
_entity.pdbx_description
1 polymer ?
#
loop_
_entity_poly.entity_id
_entity_poly.type
_entity_poly.pdbx_seq_one_letter_code
_entity_poly.pdbx_strand_id
1 'polypeptide(L)'
;MASSSSEAGFDEAINGSLFDGMVLFVPSPVDLSLPQVGESLPPPPDAATTSQPQSKPLPVDEDLFSDLTLQNLPSPTPSSLDPPTPSPLPAPTPTPAPPPSSHLQPPAFPSRQPSRKKKRAVRIGYARETAGPADALSEDFHHLSDPLRNKSPPPPPSSSGTAAVGVAIASKSIADEPPTFSYDLGVGAAPHPDTAIAVVENDPTPGPPPSKSLEQLREGTDDGSSCEPVVKEDEGHQPPMEEGEDDDICSSGGSAAREGVFDSAEERLQLVRTRISKKLESIQQRAASAYAERKELERRRRRAVETVNSASAMHKDLERELELACEAEDFERAERVSQNLMTMEEEKNKLLLSLREAEAGCEVAESKMLEVLELQIAAEEEGVFLLQQFSKDAADSAESVLKNAEKESCKELDEWQSSVELLEVKKLEMDIESLLVSEARSGLENAIEDLVKNDREEKEMLTRKGVVLAKELDELRELVILKEAEIADNKCQIQDVEKRISNVVFKFHETQSSIVMKHENLQAVFLKEESENEALFKKKKEIDENISLSEEKRKKLIELSEISSAEAKTCRDLVGLKKHLGSLVLKSREDRVKFSKTEEEILEDIQILREEILAARTALQDLSSGRASIQQEVALYKQRIDFIEKRGPELEAEKKVAAAARNFKEAGRVAAEAKALHNAKEDLQHKKEKSILHLEKLEEEIKSNVDKIQENEGLILLKEKEAALAGCNRLQLVAAAARAEGLAALKMGDLEEGNILLQEAEAAESEAREIQEVYNFDVEVDGKNFVSVAFITNLNGDHLTEVASLNLPAVAGTQSGLGGTE
;
A
#
# COMPACT_ATOMS: atom_id res chain seq x y z
N MET A 1 17.83 56.10 25.91
CA MET A 1 18.51 56.75 24.77
C MET A 1 18.66 55.69 23.70
N ALA A 2 18.36 55.90 22.42
CA ALA A 2 17.64 57.00 21.75
C ALA A 2 16.90 56.35 20.56
N SER A 3 15.63 56.70 20.29
CA SER A 3 15.21 57.58 19.18
C SER A 3 15.39 56.98 17.76
N SER A 4 14.49 57.15 16.79
CA SER A 4 13.12 57.74 16.79
C SER A 4 12.53 57.73 15.36
N SER A 5 11.22 57.49 15.22
CA SER A 5 10.35 57.99 14.12
C SER A 5 10.77 57.59 12.68
N SER A 6 10.15 57.99 11.56
CA SER A 6 8.91 58.74 11.20
C SER A 6 8.51 58.26 9.77
N GLU A 7 7.26 58.05 9.36
CA GLU A 7 6.06 58.92 9.32
C GLU A 7 5.97 59.82 8.06
N ALA A 8 4.73 59.96 7.52
CA ALA A 8 4.29 60.80 6.38
C ALA A 8 4.82 60.46 4.96
N GLY A 9 4.11 60.78 3.86
CA GLY A 9 2.81 61.45 3.69
C GLY A 9 2.09 61.03 2.38
N PHE A 10 0.78 61.26 2.21
CA PHE A 10 0.15 62.48 1.64
C PHE A 10 0.57 62.76 0.17
N ASP A 11 -0.31 62.98 -0.82
CA ASP A 11 -1.78 63.14 -0.74
C ASP A 11 -2.54 62.96 -2.08
N GLU A 12 -3.88 62.97 -1.95
CA GLU A 12 -4.98 63.31 -2.88
C GLU A 12 -4.71 64.11 -4.20
N ALA A 13 -5.60 64.13 -5.22
CA ALA A 13 -6.80 63.32 -5.59
C ALA A 13 -7.43 63.80 -6.95
N ILE A 14 -8.65 63.29 -7.23
CA ILE A 14 -9.77 63.90 -8.02
C ILE A 14 -9.93 63.58 -9.53
N ASN A 15 -11.18 63.20 -9.85
CA ASN A 15 -11.89 63.09 -11.15
C ASN A 15 -11.47 61.99 -12.16
N GLY A 16 -12.42 61.23 -12.73
CA GLY A 16 -13.88 61.24 -12.49
C GLY A 16 -14.63 60.08 -13.16
N SER A 17 -15.82 59.78 -12.64
CA SER A 17 -16.70 58.68 -13.09
C SER A 17 -17.94 59.22 -13.79
N LEU A 18 -18.44 58.49 -14.81
CA LEU A 18 -19.78 58.69 -15.36
C LEU A 18 -20.28 57.43 -16.08
N PHE A 19 -21.10 56.64 -15.39
CA PHE A 19 -22.47 56.34 -15.83
C PHE A 19 -23.31 55.92 -14.61
N ASP A 20 -24.60 56.26 -14.62
CA ASP A 20 -25.50 56.28 -13.46
C ASP A 20 -26.68 55.30 -13.66
N GLY A 21 -27.26 54.77 -12.57
CA GLY A 21 -28.09 53.56 -12.60
C GLY A 21 -28.81 53.20 -11.28
N MET A 22 -29.52 54.17 -10.70
CA MET A 22 -30.53 54.08 -9.63
C MET A 22 -31.41 52.78 -9.62
N VAL A 23 -31.96 52.25 -8.50
CA VAL A 23 -31.91 52.65 -7.08
C VAL A 23 -32.24 51.49 -6.10
N LEU A 24 -31.83 51.68 -4.84
CA LEU A 24 -32.06 50.92 -3.60
C LEU A 24 -33.47 50.31 -3.36
N PHE A 25 -33.53 49.23 -2.58
CA PHE A 25 -34.09 49.27 -1.21
C PHE A 25 -33.65 48.08 -0.33
N VAL A 26 -33.17 48.37 0.89
CA VAL A 26 -32.90 47.40 1.99
C VAL A 26 -33.20 48.10 3.32
N PRO A 27 -33.87 47.41 4.27
CA PRO A 27 -33.46 47.50 5.67
C PRO A 27 -33.34 46.12 6.37
N SER A 28 -32.30 46.00 7.21
CA SER A 28 -32.13 44.96 8.26
C SER A 28 -32.61 45.55 9.61
N PRO A 29 -32.37 45.01 10.84
CA PRO A 29 -31.78 43.72 11.27
C PRO A 29 -32.51 43.03 12.47
N VAL A 30 -31.78 42.13 13.18
CA VAL A 30 -31.91 41.70 14.60
C VAL A 30 -32.70 40.40 14.94
N ASP A 31 -31.98 39.29 14.83
CA ASP A 31 -31.58 38.35 15.92
C ASP A 31 -32.40 38.26 17.25
N LEU A 32 -32.71 37.03 17.70
CA LEU A 32 -32.83 36.62 19.12
C LEU A 32 -32.94 35.08 19.26
N SER A 33 -32.75 34.54 20.47
CA SER A 33 -32.27 33.16 20.70
C SER A 33 -33.22 32.18 21.45
N LEU A 34 -32.80 30.90 21.44
CA LEU A 34 -33.24 29.67 22.15
C LEU A 34 -33.88 29.85 23.56
N PRO A 35 -34.77 28.93 24.03
CA PRO A 35 -34.41 27.52 24.28
C PRO A 35 -35.49 26.42 24.02
N GLN A 36 -35.10 25.15 24.29
CA GLN A 36 -35.88 23.92 24.11
C GLN A 36 -36.86 23.60 25.26
N VAL A 37 -37.87 22.77 24.97
CA VAL A 37 -38.47 21.61 25.69
C VAL A 37 -39.77 21.25 24.92
N GLY A 38 -40.19 20.00 24.66
CA GLY A 38 -39.65 18.66 24.92
C GLY A 38 -40.64 17.58 24.43
N GLU A 39 -40.28 16.29 24.56
CA GLU A 39 -41.14 15.08 24.48
C GLU A 39 -42.07 14.83 23.26
N SER A 40 -41.78 13.76 22.49
CA SER A 40 -42.62 12.53 22.53
C SER A 40 -42.15 11.39 21.58
N LEU A 41 -42.47 10.16 22.00
CA LEU A 41 -42.36 8.84 21.36
C LEU A 41 -43.50 7.99 22.00
N PRO A 42 -43.85 6.79 21.50
CA PRO A 42 -44.02 6.25 20.13
C PRO A 42 -45.56 6.03 19.93
N PRO A 43 -46.18 4.93 19.44
CA PRO A 43 -45.78 3.79 18.57
C PRO A 43 -46.74 3.49 17.37
N PRO A 44 -46.41 2.50 16.50
CA PRO A 44 -47.33 1.81 15.57
C PRO A 44 -48.09 0.65 16.30
N PRO A 45 -48.80 -0.35 15.68
CA PRO A 45 -48.93 -0.72 14.26
C PRO A 45 -50.32 -1.22 13.77
N ASP A 46 -50.32 -1.93 12.64
CA ASP A 46 -51.20 -3.04 12.22
C ASP A 46 -52.58 -2.85 11.52
N ALA A 47 -52.53 -3.07 10.19
CA ALA A 47 -53.13 -4.22 9.49
C ALA A 47 -54.54 -4.16 8.85
N ALA A 48 -54.68 -5.05 7.84
CA ALA A 48 -55.88 -5.62 7.21
C ALA A 48 -56.76 -4.74 6.26
N THR A 49 -57.43 -5.24 5.22
CA THR A 49 -57.19 -6.36 4.24
C THR A 49 -58.11 -6.12 3.02
N THR A 50 -57.71 -6.50 1.79
CA THR A 50 -58.56 -6.72 0.58
C THR A 50 -59.61 -5.68 0.15
N SER A 51 -59.53 -5.19 -1.10
CA SER A 51 -60.35 -5.69 -2.23
C SER A 51 -60.13 -4.93 -3.56
N GLN A 52 -60.54 -5.57 -4.66
CA GLN A 52 -60.51 -5.14 -6.08
C GLN A 52 -61.98 -5.26 -6.63
N PRO A 53 -62.34 -4.96 -7.90
CA PRO A 53 -61.64 -4.31 -9.04
C PRO A 53 -62.53 -3.29 -9.84
N GLN A 54 -62.14 -2.98 -11.10
CA GLN A 54 -62.96 -2.40 -12.21
C GLN A 54 -63.31 -0.89 -12.19
N SER A 55 -63.42 -0.14 -13.30
CA SER A 55 -63.02 -0.40 -14.72
C SER A 55 -62.98 0.88 -15.62
N LYS A 56 -62.19 0.79 -16.71
CA LYS A 56 -62.17 1.48 -18.05
C LYS A 56 -63.45 2.23 -18.54
N PRO A 57 -63.39 3.18 -19.53
CA PRO A 57 -62.68 3.01 -20.82
C PRO A 57 -62.01 4.23 -21.51
N LEU A 58 -61.41 3.94 -22.69
CA LEU A 58 -60.79 4.83 -23.69
C LEU A 58 -61.70 4.95 -24.94
N PRO A 59 -61.36 5.77 -25.95
CA PRO A 59 -61.26 5.25 -27.36
C PRO A 59 -60.08 5.90 -28.19
N VAL A 60 -59.27 5.18 -29.01
CA VAL A 60 -59.43 4.79 -30.47
C VAL A 60 -59.04 5.93 -31.44
N ASP A 61 -58.31 5.78 -32.56
CA ASP A 61 -57.61 4.68 -33.30
C ASP A 61 -56.42 5.29 -34.10
N GLU A 62 -55.32 4.62 -34.48
CA GLU A 62 -55.04 3.46 -35.39
C GLU A 62 -55.08 3.73 -36.92
N ASP A 63 -54.06 3.20 -37.61
CA ASP A 63 -54.00 2.81 -39.04
C ASP A 63 -52.78 1.86 -39.27
N LEU A 64 -52.35 1.60 -40.52
CA LEU A 64 -51.63 0.39 -40.98
C LEU A 64 -50.37 0.71 -41.84
N PHE A 65 -49.44 -0.19 -42.23
CA PHE A 65 -49.23 -1.67 -42.16
C PHE A 65 -47.83 -1.98 -41.53
N SER A 66 -47.44 -3.16 -41.03
CA SER A 66 -47.21 -4.52 -41.62
C SER A 66 -46.12 -4.56 -42.72
N ASP A 67 -45.19 -5.55 -42.77
CA ASP A 67 -45.42 -6.99 -42.51
C ASP A 67 -44.17 -7.87 -42.15
N LEU A 68 -44.45 -9.05 -41.57
CA LEU A 68 -43.75 -10.37 -41.57
C LEU A 68 -42.27 -10.65 -41.09
N THR A 69 -42.18 -11.64 -40.15
CA THR A 69 -41.03 -12.53 -39.78
C THR A 69 -39.85 -11.94 -38.95
N LEU A 70 -39.07 -12.68 -38.13
CA LEU A 70 -38.87 -14.13 -37.88
C LEU A 70 -39.00 -14.54 -36.39
N GLN A 71 -38.80 -15.83 -36.07
CA GLN A 71 -38.97 -16.46 -34.74
C GLN A 71 -37.69 -16.53 -33.88
N ASN A 72 -37.84 -16.63 -32.55
CA ASN A 72 -36.76 -16.84 -31.58
C ASN A 72 -36.31 -18.32 -31.44
N LEU A 73 -35.02 -18.50 -31.13
CA LEU A 73 -34.43 -19.66 -30.43
C LEU A 73 -34.25 -19.32 -28.92
N PRO A 74 -33.86 -20.24 -27.99
CA PRO A 74 -33.14 -21.49 -28.19
C PRO A 74 -33.76 -22.76 -27.54
N SER A 75 -32.99 -23.86 -27.61
CA SER A 75 -33.27 -25.23 -27.16
C SER A 75 -32.17 -25.69 -26.15
N PRO A 76 -32.04 -26.97 -25.70
CA PRO A 76 -32.99 -28.10 -25.58
C PRO A 76 -32.97 -28.84 -24.20
N THR A 77 -33.82 -29.86 -24.04
CA THR A 77 -33.78 -30.98 -23.05
C THR A 77 -33.18 -32.28 -23.72
N PRO A 78 -33.22 -33.55 -23.20
CA PRO A 78 -33.67 -34.14 -21.92
C PRO A 78 -32.76 -35.25 -21.28
N SER A 79 -33.32 -36.00 -20.31
CA SER A 79 -32.80 -37.01 -19.35
C SER A 79 -32.43 -38.43 -19.83
N SER A 80 -31.79 -39.26 -18.97
CA SER A 80 -31.86 -40.76 -18.99
C SER A 80 -31.35 -41.52 -17.71
N LEU A 81 -32.28 -42.12 -16.93
CA LEU A 81 -32.33 -43.47 -16.29
C LEU A 81 -31.17 -44.14 -15.46
N ASP A 82 -31.50 -44.54 -14.21
CA ASP A 82 -31.32 -45.83 -13.42
C ASP A 82 -30.16 -46.86 -13.66
N PRO A 83 -29.93 -47.87 -12.77
CA PRO A 83 -29.74 -47.93 -11.29
C PRO A 83 -28.43 -48.72 -10.90
N PRO A 84 -28.04 -49.00 -9.61
CA PRO A 84 -28.33 -50.30 -8.95
C PRO A 84 -28.20 -50.34 -7.38
N THR A 85 -27.96 -51.52 -6.78
CA THR A 85 -27.71 -51.87 -5.33
C THR A 85 -26.77 -53.13 -5.27
N PRO A 86 -26.26 -53.71 -4.13
CA PRO A 86 -26.70 -53.65 -2.71
C PRO A 86 -25.55 -53.60 -1.63
N SER A 87 -25.68 -54.33 -0.51
CA SER A 87 -24.79 -54.47 0.69
C SER A 87 -24.08 -55.87 0.73
N PRO A 88 -23.34 -56.37 1.78
CA PRO A 88 -23.16 -55.94 3.20
C PRO A 88 -21.74 -56.11 3.85
N LEU A 89 -21.70 -56.18 5.21
CA LEU A 89 -20.64 -56.40 6.24
C LEU A 89 -19.67 -57.61 6.03
N PRO A 90 -18.53 -57.84 6.81
CA PRO A 90 -18.29 -57.54 8.26
C PRO A 90 -16.84 -57.17 8.74
N ALA A 91 -16.61 -57.15 10.08
CA ALA A 91 -15.32 -56.96 10.79
C ALA A 91 -14.63 -58.30 11.19
N PRO A 92 -13.37 -58.35 11.73
CA PRO A 92 -13.17 -58.45 13.22
C PRO A 92 -11.78 -58.09 13.88
N THR A 93 -11.78 -57.31 14.99
CA THR A 93 -10.97 -57.43 16.26
C THR A 93 -9.39 -57.54 16.29
N PRO A 94 -8.67 -57.50 17.47
CA PRO A 94 -7.28 -56.98 17.59
C PRO A 94 -6.21 -57.93 18.23
N THR A 95 -4.97 -57.43 18.50
CA THR A 95 -3.95 -57.95 19.46
C THR A 95 -2.86 -56.86 19.77
N PRO A 96 -2.14 -56.85 20.94
CA PRO A 96 -1.45 -55.64 21.47
C PRO A 96 0.06 -55.76 21.84
N ALA A 97 0.61 -54.66 22.41
CA ALA A 97 1.89 -54.50 23.17
C ALA A 97 3.22 -54.43 22.36
N PRO A 98 4.38 -53.96 22.92
CA PRO A 98 4.64 -53.37 24.25
C PRO A 98 5.31 -51.96 24.23
N PRO A 99 5.57 -51.31 25.40
CA PRO A 99 6.28 -50.02 25.49
C PRO A 99 7.77 -50.12 25.87
N PRO A 100 8.60 -49.11 25.52
CA PRO A 100 9.76 -48.66 26.29
C PRO A 100 9.58 -47.19 26.73
N SER A 101 9.61 -46.87 28.02
CA SER A 101 10.83 -46.59 28.81
C SER A 101 11.46 -45.23 28.50
N SER A 102 11.25 -44.28 29.41
CA SER A 102 11.85 -42.94 29.44
C SER A 102 13.37 -42.98 29.66
N HIS A 103 14.11 -42.14 28.94
CA HIS A 103 15.43 -41.70 29.38
C HIS A 103 15.67 -40.24 29.00
N LEU A 104 16.10 -39.42 29.96
CA LEU A 104 16.44 -38.01 29.77
C LEU A 104 17.89 -37.87 29.26
N GLN A 105 18.11 -36.95 28.32
CA GLN A 105 19.33 -36.13 28.22
C GLN A 105 19.05 -34.86 27.37
N PRO A 106 19.75 -33.72 27.63
CA PRO A 106 19.33 -32.41 27.12
C PRO A 106 19.94 -32.03 25.76
N PRO A 107 19.31 -31.09 25.01
CA PRO A 107 19.90 -30.50 23.81
C PRO A 107 21.08 -29.57 24.13
N ALA A 108 22.08 -29.54 23.27
CA ALA A 108 23.32 -28.78 23.48
C ALA A 108 23.29 -27.36 22.86
N PHE A 109 23.92 -26.39 23.53
CA PHE A 109 24.08 -25.02 23.05
C PHE A 109 25.09 -24.90 21.89
N PRO A 110 24.76 -24.22 20.77
CA PRO A 110 25.74 -23.82 19.77
C PRO A 110 26.49 -22.54 20.20
N SER A 111 27.77 -22.68 20.53
CA SER A 111 28.63 -21.55 20.95
C SER A 111 29.02 -20.62 19.80
N ARG A 112 29.00 -19.29 20.03
CA ARG A 112 29.55 -18.28 19.10
C ARG A 112 31.00 -17.93 19.44
N GLN A 113 31.90 -18.03 18.45
CA GLN A 113 33.22 -17.37 18.45
C GLN A 113 33.53 -16.72 17.08
N PRO A 114 34.30 -15.61 17.02
CA PRO A 114 34.38 -14.75 15.84
C PRO A 114 35.67 -14.91 15.00
N SER A 115 35.59 -14.63 13.69
CA SER A 115 36.75 -14.54 12.78
C SER A 115 37.22 -13.09 12.55
N ARG A 116 38.49 -12.89 12.16
CA ARG A 116 39.19 -11.58 12.20
C ARG A 116 39.79 -11.11 10.85
N LYS A 117 39.32 -9.95 10.39
CA LYS A 117 40.07 -8.75 9.89
C LYS A 117 41.29 -8.90 8.93
N LYS A 118 41.30 -8.02 7.89
CA LYS A 118 42.39 -7.62 6.93
C LYS A 118 42.54 -8.57 5.72
N LYS A 119 42.84 -8.10 4.49
CA LYS A 119 43.71 -6.99 4.05
C LYS A 119 43.14 -6.14 2.86
N ARG A 120 43.88 -5.09 2.50
CA ARG A 120 43.68 -4.12 1.40
C ARG A 120 44.89 -4.18 0.45
N ALA A 121 44.70 -4.21 -0.89
CA ALA A 121 45.65 -3.66 -1.88
C ALA A 121 45.26 -3.84 -3.37
N VAL A 122 45.11 -2.70 -4.07
CA VAL A 122 45.74 -2.37 -5.38
C VAL A 122 45.58 -3.32 -6.60
N ARG A 123 44.95 -2.78 -7.66
CA ARG A 123 45.62 -2.52 -8.97
C ARG A 123 44.95 -1.39 -9.75
N ILE A 124 45.75 -0.57 -10.41
CA ILE A 124 45.36 0.53 -11.31
C ILE A 124 46.26 0.45 -12.56
N GLY A 125 45.68 0.61 -13.74
CA GLY A 125 46.32 0.93 -15.02
C GLY A 125 45.28 1.67 -15.87
N TYR A 126 45.54 2.85 -16.45
CA TYR A 126 46.51 3.18 -17.52
C TYR A 126 46.18 2.45 -18.84
N ALA A 127 46.10 3.11 -20.01
CA ALA A 127 46.73 4.38 -20.43
C ALA A 127 45.75 5.26 -21.29
N ARG A 128 45.85 6.60 -21.32
CA ARG A 128 46.58 7.50 -22.28
C ARG A 128 46.02 7.49 -23.71
N GLU A 129 46.07 8.55 -24.54
CA GLU A 129 46.40 10.01 -24.50
C GLU A 129 45.82 10.60 -25.84
N THR A 130 45.83 11.88 -26.25
CA THR A 130 46.51 13.18 -26.00
C THR A 130 45.47 14.34 -26.13
N ALA A 131 45.70 15.65 -25.93
CA ALA A 131 46.70 16.49 -25.24
C ALA A 131 46.06 17.90 -24.99
N GLY A 132 46.67 18.74 -24.13
CA GLY A 132 46.31 20.16 -23.95
C GLY A 132 47.16 21.12 -24.83
N PRO A 133 47.40 22.41 -24.44
CA PRO A 133 47.10 23.04 -23.14
C PRO A 133 46.60 24.52 -23.19
N ALA A 134 46.49 25.13 -21.99
CA ALA A 134 46.71 26.55 -21.66
C ALA A 134 45.65 27.64 -22.02
N ASP A 135 44.88 28.01 -20.99
CA ASP A 135 44.76 29.35 -20.37
C ASP A 135 44.29 30.64 -21.12
N ALA A 136 43.64 31.49 -20.29
CA ALA A 136 43.57 32.96 -20.34
C ALA A 136 42.47 33.69 -21.17
N LEU A 137 41.30 33.81 -20.53
CA LEU A 137 40.61 35.09 -20.16
C LEU A 137 40.22 36.17 -21.20
N SER A 138 38.98 36.67 -20.98
CA SER A 138 38.47 38.05 -21.15
C SER A 138 38.10 38.64 -22.53
N GLU A 139 36.86 39.15 -22.54
CA GLU A 139 36.39 40.44 -23.08
C GLU A 139 36.38 40.71 -24.61
N ASP A 140 35.19 40.52 -25.19
CA ASP A 140 34.29 41.61 -25.64
C ASP A 140 34.80 42.74 -26.57
N PHE A 141 34.39 42.64 -27.84
CA PHE A 141 34.07 43.75 -28.77
C PHE A 141 35.23 44.73 -29.17
N HIS A 142 35.16 45.66 -30.14
CA HIS A 142 34.07 46.33 -30.89
C HIS A 142 34.51 46.81 -32.31
N HIS A 143 33.51 47.07 -33.17
CA HIS A 143 33.37 48.14 -34.20
C HIS A 143 34.48 48.60 -35.18
N LEU A 144 34.06 48.73 -36.45
CA LEU A 144 34.05 49.97 -37.27
C LEU A 144 32.73 49.96 -38.09
N SER A 145 31.98 51.02 -38.45
CA SER A 145 32.08 52.49 -38.36
C SER A 145 30.65 53.06 -38.11
N ASP A 146 30.40 54.06 -37.23
CA ASP A 146 30.49 55.54 -37.41
C ASP A 146 29.17 56.19 -38.01
N PRO A 147 28.84 57.49 -37.85
CA PRO A 147 28.26 58.01 -36.59
C PRO A 147 27.06 59.01 -36.69
N LEU A 148 26.33 59.22 -35.56
CA LEU A 148 25.64 60.48 -35.11
C LEU A 148 24.44 61.05 -35.95
N ARG A 149 23.36 61.66 -35.40
CA ARG A 149 22.84 61.89 -34.03
C ARG A 149 21.34 62.34 -34.04
N ASN A 150 20.69 62.30 -32.86
CA ASN A 150 19.49 63.08 -32.41
C ASN A 150 18.04 62.64 -32.76
N LYS A 151 17.43 61.95 -31.78
CA LYS A 151 16.14 62.25 -31.09
C LYS A 151 14.83 62.54 -31.88
N SER A 152 13.94 61.53 -31.82
CA SER A 152 12.55 61.60 -31.30
C SER A 152 11.39 62.12 -32.22
N PRO A 153 10.12 61.69 -31.98
CA PRO A 153 9.01 61.72 -32.96
C PRO A 153 7.98 62.85 -32.69
N PRO A 154 6.88 63.03 -33.47
CA PRO A 154 5.62 62.28 -33.26
C PRO A 154 4.87 61.95 -34.62
N PRO A 155 3.52 61.92 -34.81
CA PRO A 155 2.88 60.75 -35.45
C PRO A 155 1.94 61.09 -36.67
N PRO A 156 0.71 60.55 -36.88
CA PRO A 156 0.29 60.09 -38.23
C PRO A 156 -0.63 61.03 -39.05
N PRO A 157 -0.69 60.86 -40.39
CA PRO A 157 -1.77 61.34 -41.27
C PRO A 157 -2.81 60.23 -41.57
N SER A 158 -4.01 60.45 -42.10
CA SER A 158 -4.69 61.66 -42.63
C SER A 158 -6.16 61.64 -42.17
N SER A 159 -6.90 62.73 -41.85
CA SER A 159 -6.94 64.16 -42.23
C SER A 159 -8.08 64.51 -43.21
N SER A 160 -8.76 65.64 -42.95
CA SER A 160 -9.77 66.26 -43.83
C SER A 160 -10.13 67.68 -43.32
N GLY A 161 -10.61 68.55 -44.23
CA GLY A 161 -11.34 69.77 -43.87
C GLY A 161 -10.53 71.07 -43.85
N THR A 162 -10.40 71.73 -45.00
CA THR A 162 -10.05 73.16 -45.08
C THR A 162 -11.26 74.06 -44.77
N ALA A 163 -10.99 75.21 -44.14
CA ALA A 163 -11.93 76.31 -43.87
C ALA A 163 -12.40 77.02 -45.17
N ALA A 164 -13.50 77.80 -45.22
CA ALA A 164 -14.70 77.95 -44.37
C ALA A 164 -15.71 78.91 -45.06
N VAL A 165 -16.89 79.16 -44.44
CA VAL A 165 -17.93 80.17 -44.79
C VAL A 165 -18.75 79.85 -46.06
N GLY A 166 -20.10 79.92 -46.07
CA GLY A 166 -21.10 80.12 -45.00
C GLY A 166 -22.44 80.69 -45.53
N VAL A 167 -23.55 80.54 -44.76
CA VAL A 167 -24.88 81.18 -44.96
C VAL A 167 -25.71 80.63 -46.16
N ALA A 168 -27.02 80.29 -46.10
CA ALA A 168 -27.99 80.16 -45.00
C ALA A 168 -29.24 79.28 -45.33
N ILE A 169 -29.86 78.72 -44.28
CA ILE A 169 -31.32 78.53 -44.02
C ILE A 169 -32.27 78.13 -45.19
N ALA A 170 -32.85 76.91 -45.13
CA ALA A 170 -34.31 76.69 -44.95
C ALA A 170 -34.79 75.20 -45.09
N SER A 171 -35.42 74.67 -44.03
CA SER A 171 -36.51 73.63 -44.02
C SER A 171 -36.32 72.22 -44.63
N LYS A 172 -37.12 71.18 -44.31
CA LYS A 172 -37.74 70.70 -43.03
C LYS A 172 -38.44 69.32 -43.23
N SER A 173 -37.94 68.24 -42.61
CA SER A 173 -38.67 66.97 -42.31
C SER A 173 -39.14 66.14 -43.56
N ILE A 174 -39.61 64.88 -43.53
CA ILE A 174 -40.11 63.92 -42.50
C ILE A 174 -39.44 62.52 -42.71
N ALA A 175 -39.62 61.58 -41.77
CA ALA A 175 -39.30 60.13 -41.80
C ALA A 175 -40.18 59.33 -42.84
N ASP A 176 -40.24 57.99 -42.93
CA ASP A 176 -39.85 56.88 -42.02
C ASP A 176 -39.67 55.53 -42.77
N GLU A 177 -39.29 54.44 -42.06
CA GLU A 177 -39.16 53.04 -42.54
C GLU A 177 -40.44 52.17 -42.30
N PRO A 178 -40.51 50.82 -42.54
CA PRO A 178 -39.72 50.00 -43.50
C PRO A 178 -40.40 49.14 -44.64
N PRO A 179 -41.44 48.29 -44.48
CA PRO A 179 -41.17 46.84 -44.41
C PRO A 179 -41.84 45.86 -45.42
N THR A 180 -41.04 44.86 -45.85
CA THR A 180 -41.33 43.41 -46.10
C THR A 180 -42.36 42.89 -47.15
N PHE A 181 -41.89 41.88 -47.90
CA PHE A 181 -42.57 40.66 -48.44
C PHE A 181 -43.85 40.73 -49.31
N SER A 182 -43.84 39.99 -50.42
CA SER A 182 -44.88 38.98 -50.78
C SER A 182 -44.50 38.16 -52.03
N TYR A 183 -45.22 37.06 -52.25
CA TYR A 183 -45.10 36.05 -53.31
C TYR A 183 -46.51 35.58 -53.70
N ASP A 184 -46.81 35.26 -54.97
CA ASP A 184 -47.94 34.35 -55.32
C ASP A 184 -47.91 33.79 -56.77
N LEU A 185 -48.90 32.95 -57.10
CA LEU A 185 -48.97 31.88 -58.11
C LEU A 185 -49.74 32.16 -59.43
N GLY A 186 -49.64 31.22 -60.40
CA GLY A 186 -50.57 31.01 -61.54
C GLY A 186 -49.87 30.50 -62.82
N VAL A 187 -49.84 29.20 -63.19
CA VAL A 187 -50.92 28.29 -63.69
C VAL A 187 -51.58 28.81 -64.99
N GLY A 188 -51.68 28.09 -66.12
CA GLY A 188 -51.28 26.72 -66.56
C GLY A 188 -51.15 26.69 -68.11
N ALA A 189 -51.26 25.60 -68.90
CA ALA A 189 -51.56 24.17 -68.68
C ALA A 189 -51.06 23.32 -69.90
N ALA A 190 -51.14 21.98 -69.85
CA ALA A 190 -50.74 21.04 -70.95
C ALA A 190 -51.96 20.47 -71.73
N PRO A 191 -51.78 19.79 -72.90
CA PRO A 191 -51.59 18.32 -72.89
C PRO A 191 -50.75 17.68 -74.04
N HIS A 192 -50.42 16.39 -73.86
CA HIS A 192 -49.86 15.39 -74.83
C HIS A 192 -50.99 14.57 -75.55
N PRO A 193 -50.75 13.52 -76.40
CA PRO A 193 -49.52 12.81 -76.87
C PRO A 193 -49.31 12.93 -78.41
N ASP A 194 -48.94 11.99 -79.33
CA ASP A 194 -48.67 10.52 -79.40
C ASP A 194 -47.99 10.18 -80.79
N THR A 195 -47.52 9.00 -81.27
CA THR A 195 -47.41 7.57 -80.83
C THR A 195 -46.24 6.84 -81.57
N ALA A 196 -45.38 6.04 -80.89
CA ALA A 196 -44.47 4.96 -81.41
C ALA A 196 -43.43 5.28 -82.55
N ILE A 197 -42.45 4.46 -82.97
CA ILE A 197 -42.07 3.01 -82.87
C ILE A 197 -40.51 2.92 -82.72
N ALA A 198 -39.89 2.25 -81.73
CA ALA A 198 -39.39 0.85 -81.68
C ALA A 198 -38.45 0.38 -82.84
N VAL A 199 -37.42 -0.48 -82.71
CA VAL A 199 -36.73 -1.13 -81.55
C VAL A 199 -35.39 -1.81 -82.01
N VAL A 200 -34.52 -2.24 -81.07
CA VAL A 200 -33.44 -3.28 -81.17
C VAL A 200 -31.96 -2.93 -81.56
N GLU A 201 -31.06 -3.50 -80.73
CA GLU A 201 -29.61 -3.92 -80.81
C GLU A 201 -28.56 -3.26 -81.74
N ASN A 202 -27.33 -3.13 -81.21
CA ASN A 202 -26.05 -3.01 -81.97
C ASN A 202 -24.82 -3.45 -81.14
N ASP A 203 -24.06 -4.44 -81.64
CA ASP A 203 -22.66 -4.83 -81.36
C ASP A 203 -22.27 -5.86 -82.48
N PRO A 204 -21.00 -6.16 -82.88
CA PRO A 204 -19.71 -5.81 -82.26
C PRO A 204 -18.59 -5.28 -83.21
N THR A 205 -17.40 -5.04 -82.63
CA THR A 205 -15.99 -5.06 -83.15
C THR A 205 -15.71 -5.22 -84.67
N PRO A 206 -14.70 -4.53 -85.29
CA PRO A 206 -13.26 -4.77 -85.01
C PRO A 206 -12.25 -3.62 -85.34
N GLY A 207 -10.93 -3.91 -85.33
CA GLY A 207 -9.82 -3.11 -85.93
C GLY A 207 -8.84 -4.03 -86.71
N PRO A 208 -7.52 -3.74 -86.92
CA PRO A 208 -6.69 -2.50 -86.89
C PRO A 208 -6.19 -2.19 -88.33
N PRO A 209 -4.90 -1.99 -88.73
CA PRO A 209 -3.66 -1.31 -88.23
C PRO A 209 -3.24 -0.17 -89.24
N PRO A 210 -2.00 0.02 -89.81
CA PRO A 210 -0.57 -0.20 -89.44
C PRO A 210 0.45 0.97 -89.77
N SER A 211 1.75 0.75 -89.45
CA SER A 211 2.98 1.13 -90.23
C SER A 211 3.71 2.51 -90.14
N LYS A 212 4.99 2.43 -89.68
CA LYS A 212 6.29 2.87 -90.31
C LYS A 212 7.11 4.08 -89.79
N SER A 213 8.41 3.78 -89.56
CA SER A 213 9.64 4.59 -89.78
C SER A 213 9.96 5.75 -88.80
N LEU A 214 11.22 6.09 -88.47
CA LEU A 214 12.55 5.57 -88.88
C LEU A 214 13.63 5.72 -87.77
N GLU A 215 14.65 4.85 -87.78
CA GLU A 215 16.08 4.95 -87.35
C GLU A 215 16.59 6.13 -86.47
N GLN A 216 17.59 5.97 -85.58
CA GLN A 216 18.97 5.50 -85.88
C GLN A 216 19.79 4.97 -84.67
N LEU A 217 20.64 3.95 -84.96
CA LEU A 217 21.99 3.64 -84.39
C LEU A 217 22.14 3.37 -82.86
N ARG A 218 22.97 2.41 -82.40
CA ARG A 218 23.82 1.38 -83.06
C ARG A 218 24.20 0.27 -82.05
N GLU A 219 24.54 -0.94 -82.54
CA GLU A 219 25.37 -2.06 -81.95
C GLU A 219 25.59 -2.12 -80.41
N GLY A 220 25.41 -3.22 -79.68
CA GLY A 220 25.59 -4.67 -79.98
C GLY A 220 26.53 -5.27 -78.90
N THR A 221 26.49 -6.54 -78.47
CA THR A 221 25.84 -7.78 -78.97
C THR A 221 25.45 -8.74 -77.84
N ASP A 222 24.74 -9.81 -78.22
CA ASP A 222 24.57 -11.13 -77.58
C ASP A 222 25.87 -11.74 -76.98
N ASP A 223 25.88 -12.81 -76.18
CA ASP A 223 24.88 -13.85 -75.78
C ASP A 223 25.17 -14.25 -74.29
N GLY A 224 24.37 -15.00 -73.51
CA GLY A 224 23.21 -15.84 -73.80
C GLY A 224 23.47 -17.34 -73.52
N SER A 225 23.09 -17.88 -72.35
CA SER A 225 22.92 -19.35 -72.13
C SER A 225 22.27 -19.74 -70.79
N SER A 226 20.98 -20.06 -70.87
CA SER A 226 20.12 -21.02 -70.15
C SER A 226 20.65 -22.02 -69.08
N CYS A 227 19.72 -22.39 -68.18
CA CYS A 227 19.50 -23.66 -67.44
C CYS A 227 20.13 -23.96 -66.04
N GLU A 228 19.28 -24.52 -65.17
CA GLU A 228 19.55 -25.21 -63.89
C GLU A 228 19.85 -26.73 -64.11
N PRO A 229 19.84 -27.63 -63.08
CA PRO A 229 20.02 -27.51 -61.61
C PRO A 229 21.09 -28.53 -61.07
N VAL A 230 21.20 -28.72 -59.73
CA VAL A 230 21.27 -30.05 -59.01
C VAL A 230 21.80 -29.94 -57.55
N VAL A 231 21.33 -30.84 -56.69
CA VAL A 231 21.49 -30.99 -55.22
C VAL A 231 22.85 -31.59 -54.78
N LYS A 232 23.29 -31.31 -53.54
CA LYS A 232 24.04 -32.23 -52.65
C LYS A 232 23.67 -32.05 -51.17
N GLU A 233 23.85 -33.11 -50.38
CA GLU A 233 23.55 -33.24 -48.93
C GLU A 233 24.84 -33.62 -48.13
N ASP A 234 24.68 -34.20 -46.93
CA ASP A 234 25.67 -34.86 -46.02
C ASP A 234 26.61 -33.99 -45.14
N GLU A 235 26.93 -34.35 -43.87
CA GLU A 235 26.41 -35.42 -42.98
C GLU A 235 26.72 -35.16 -41.47
N GLY A 236 25.88 -35.67 -40.56
CA GLY A 236 26.26 -36.23 -39.23
C GLY A 236 26.44 -35.29 -38.01
N HIS A 237 26.32 -35.77 -36.75
CA HIS A 237 25.79 -37.05 -36.23
C HIS A 237 25.40 -36.95 -34.71
N GLN A 238 24.67 -37.95 -34.18
CA GLN A 238 24.01 -38.08 -32.85
C GLN A 238 24.93 -38.59 -31.69
N PRO A 239 24.46 -38.98 -30.45
CA PRO A 239 23.36 -38.61 -29.50
C PRO A 239 23.97 -38.32 -28.06
N PRO A 240 23.44 -38.71 -26.85
CA PRO A 240 22.09 -39.02 -26.32
C PRO A 240 21.71 -38.19 -25.04
N MET A 241 20.70 -38.65 -24.27
CA MET A 241 20.19 -38.03 -23.02
C MET A 241 20.81 -38.62 -21.75
N GLU A 242 20.81 -37.89 -20.63
CA GLU A 242 20.34 -38.37 -19.31
C GLU A 242 20.08 -37.22 -18.29
N GLU A 243 19.07 -37.45 -17.44
CA GLU A 243 18.63 -36.86 -16.15
C GLU A 243 19.13 -35.48 -15.61
N GLY A 244 18.20 -34.73 -14.98
CA GLY A 244 18.50 -33.61 -14.07
C GLY A 244 17.42 -32.51 -14.03
N GLU A 245 16.38 -32.66 -13.20
CA GLU A 245 15.42 -31.57 -12.89
C GLU A 245 15.91 -30.73 -11.69
N ASP A 246 16.27 -29.46 -11.92
CA ASP A 246 16.48 -28.44 -10.89
C ASP A 246 15.81 -27.12 -11.36
N ASP A 247 14.67 -26.77 -10.76
CA ASP A 247 13.85 -25.60 -11.13
C ASP A 247 14.43 -24.28 -10.56
N ASP A 248 15.60 -23.85 -11.07
CA ASP A 248 16.18 -22.53 -10.77
C ASP A 248 15.84 -21.51 -11.88
N ILE A 249 14.74 -20.78 -11.70
CA ILE A 249 14.32 -19.69 -12.60
C ILE A 249 14.43 -18.34 -11.90
N CYS A 250 15.64 -17.77 -11.92
CA CYS A 250 15.88 -16.39 -11.53
C CYS A 250 16.72 -15.62 -12.56
N SER A 251 16.06 -14.76 -13.33
CA SER A 251 16.62 -13.64 -14.12
C SER A 251 17.49 -13.96 -15.36
N SER A 252 16.89 -13.82 -16.54
CA SER A 252 17.61 -13.44 -17.78
C SER A 252 16.67 -12.83 -18.82
N GLY A 253 17.20 -11.95 -19.68
CA GLY A 253 16.72 -11.67 -21.03
C GLY A 253 15.28 -11.14 -21.20
N GLY A 254 15.13 -9.83 -21.41
CA GLY A 254 13.83 -9.25 -21.78
C GLY A 254 13.39 -9.57 -23.21
N SER A 255 12.08 -9.78 -23.38
CA SER A 255 11.35 -9.62 -24.64
C SER A 255 9.98 -9.02 -24.34
N ALA A 256 9.42 -8.28 -25.30
CA ALA A 256 8.00 -7.95 -25.29
C ALA A 256 7.13 -9.22 -25.50
N ALA A 257 5.81 -9.07 -25.37
CA ALA A 257 4.79 -10.12 -25.51
C ALA A 257 4.66 -11.14 -24.36
N ARG A 258 4.24 -10.67 -23.18
CA ARG A 258 3.24 -11.36 -22.34
C ARG A 258 2.11 -10.41 -21.93
N GLU A 259 1.47 -9.86 -22.95
CA GLU A 259 0.16 -9.22 -22.86
C GLU A 259 -0.89 -10.34 -23.01
N GLY A 260 -1.89 -10.39 -22.12
CA GLY A 260 -2.89 -11.49 -22.08
C GLY A 260 -2.97 -12.28 -20.77
N VAL A 261 -3.36 -11.59 -19.68
CA VAL A 261 -4.00 -12.19 -18.48
C VAL A 261 -5.00 -11.20 -17.84
N PHE A 262 -4.75 -9.89 -17.99
CA PHE A 262 -5.59 -8.81 -17.48
C PHE A 262 -5.78 -7.76 -18.57
N ASP A 263 -7.03 -7.44 -18.88
CA ASP A 263 -7.41 -6.49 -19.93
C ASP A 263 -7.52 -5.05 -19.39
N SER A 264 -7.43 -4.87 -18.06
CA SER A 264 -7.30 -3.57 -17.41
C SER A 264 -6.26 -3.52 -16.29
N ALA A 265 -5.66 -2.34 -16.07
CA ALA A 265 -4.85 -2.06 -14.89
C ALA A 265 -5.65 -2.16 -13.58
N GLU A 266 -6.97 -1.91 -13.64
CA GLU A 266 -7.94 -2.10 -12.55
C GLU A 266 -7.88 -3.55 -12.02
N GLU A 267 -7.90 -4.53 -12.92
CA GLU A 267 -7.89 -5.96 -12.59
C GLU A 267 -6.55 -6.38 -11.99
N ARG A 268 -5.44 -5.78 -12.45
CA ARG A 268 -4.10 -5.99 -11.87
C ARG A 268 -4.03 -5.45 -10.43
N LEU A 269 -4.59 -4.28 -10.15
CA LEU A 269 -4.69 -3.76 -8.78
C LEU A 269 -5.59 -4.67 -7.92
N GLN A 270 -6.73 -5.11 -8.47
CA GLN A 270 -7.65 -5.98 -7.75
C GLN A 270 -7.07 -7.39 -7.49
N LEU A 271 -6.21 -7.90 -8.37
CA LEU A 271 -5.41 -9.11 -8.11
C LEU A 271 -4.43 -8.89 -6.96
N VAL A 272 -3.70 -7.76 -6.94
CA VAL A 272 -2.77 -7.41 -5.85
C VAL A 272 -3.52 -7.33 -4.51
N ARG A 273 -4.64 -6.61 -4.46
CA ARG A 273 -5.54 -6.56 -3.29
C ARG A 273 -5.99 -7.96 -2.86
N THR A 274 -6.48 -8.77 -3.80
CA THR A 274 -6.95 -10.14 -3.52
C THR A 274 -5.83 -11.04 -2.98
N ARG A 275 -4.60 -10.94 -3.50
CA ARG A 275 -3.41 -11.66 -2.99
C ARG A 275 -3.10 -11.24 -1.56
N ILE A 276 -3.12 -9.94 -1.28
CA ILE A 276 -2.87 -9.40 0.07
C ILE A 276 -3.97 -9.88 1.03
N SER A 277 -5.24 -9.63 0.71
CA SER A 277 -6.39 -10.04 1.53
C SER A 277 -6.37 -11.53 1.86
N LYS A 278 -6.14 -12.40 0.86
CA LYS A 278 -6.05 -13.86 1.07
C LYS A 278 -4.89 -14.27 1.98
N LYS A 279 -3.74 -13.58 1.91
CA LYS A 279 -2.60 -13.83 2.82
C LYS A 279 -2.93 -13.39 4.24
N LEU A 280 -3.55 -12.22 4.41
CA LEU A 280 -3.97 -11.69 5.72
C LEU A 280 -5.07 -12.54 6.36
N GLU A 281 -6.08 -12.98 5.59
CA GLU A 281 -7.15 -13.88 6.04
C GLU A 281 -6.59 -15.22 6.57
N SER A 282 -5.64 -15.82 5.84
CA SER A 282 -4.95 -17.05 6.26
C SER A 282 -4.18 -16.87 7.58
N ILE A 283 -3.58 -15.69 7.79
CA ILE A 283 -2.87 -15.34 9.04
C ILE A 283 -3.87 -15.02 10.16
N GLN A 284 -4.98 -14.35 9.87
CA GLN A 284 -6.04 -14.06 10.83
C GLN A 284 -6.72 -15.35 11.32
N GLN A 285 -6.91 -16.34 10.45
CA GLN A 285 -7.36 -17.68 10.84
C GLN A 285 -6.35 -18.39 11.75
N ARG A 286 -5.04 -18.26 11.46
CA ARG A 286 -3.97 -18.75 12.35
C ARG A 286 -3.96 -18.02 13.70
N ALA A 287 -4.24 -16.71 13.71
CA ALA A 287 -4.37 -15.91 14.91
C ALA A 287 -5.54 -16.39 15.77
N ALA A 288 -6.74 -16.53 15.20
CA ALA A 288 -7.91 -17.08 15.87
C ALA A 288 -7.65 -18.46 16.49
N SER A 289 -6.91 -19.33 15.78
CA SER A 289 -6.48 -20.63 16.32
C SER A 289 -5.52 -20.49 17.51
N ALA A 290 -4.55 -19.58 17.45
CA ALA A 290 -3.60 -19.34 18.55
C ALA A 290 -4.29 -18.73 19.78
N TYR A 291 -5.28 -17.85 19.60
CA TYR A 291 -6.10 -17.32 20.69
C TYR A 291 -6.93 -18.40 21.38
N ALA A 292 -7.58 -19.28 20.61
CA ALA A 292 -8.35 -20.39 21.17
C ALA A 292 -7.47 -21.38 21.96
N GLU A 293 -6.27 -21.68 21.45
CA GLU A 293 -5.28 -22.54 22.10
C GLU A 293 -4.72 -21.92 23.39
N ARG A 294 -4.33 -20.63 23.38
CA ARG A 294 -3.94 -19.93 24.60
C ARG A 294 -5.07 -19.93 25.62
N LYS A 295 -6.31 -19.61 25.22
CA LYS A 295 -7.45 -19.56 26.15
C LYS A 295 -7.66 -20.91 26.87
N GLU A 296 -7.52 -22.03 26.18
CA GLU A 296 -7.68 -23.34 26.82
C GLU A 296 -6.48 -23.74 27.70
N LEU A 297 -5.26 -23.33 27.34
CA LEU A 297 -4.08 -23.47 28.20
C LEU A 297 -4.17 -22.61 29.46
N GLU A 298 -4.69 -21.38 29.35
CA GLU A 298 -4.95 -20.48 30.47
C GLU A 298 -6.00 -21.09 31.43
N ARG A 299 -7.11 -21.61 30.90
CA ARG A 299 -8.07 -22.41 31.69
C ARG A 299 -7.44 -23.65 32.31
N ARG A 300 -6.46 -24.28 31.67
CA ARG A 300 -5.73 -25.43 32.23
C ARG A 300 -4.85 -24.99 33.41
N ARG A 301 -4.15 -23.85 33.30
CA ARG A 301 -3.39 -23.24 34.41
C ARG A 301 -4.31 -22.92 35.59
N ARG A 302 -5.44 -22.23 35.37
CA ARG A 302 -6.44 -21.92 36.42
C ARG A 302 -6.90 -23.17 37.17
N ARG A 303 -7.33 -24.22 36.45
CA ARG A 303 -7.71 -25.52 37.05
C ARG A 303 -6.57 -26.17 37.82
N ALA A 304 -5.31 -26.05 37.37
CA ALA A 304 -4.16 -26.55 38.11
C ALA A 304 -3.94 -25.77 39.43
N VAL A 305 -4.00 -24.43 39.39
CA VAL A 305 -3.93 -23.57 40.59
C VAL A 305 -5.04 -23.93 41.59
N GLU A 306 -6.28 -24.10 41.13
CA GLU A 306 -7.40 -24.55 41.98
C GLU A 306 -7.11 -25.89 42.68
N THR A 307 -6.57 -26.89 41.95
CA THR A 307 -6.21 -28.19 42.56
C THR A 307 -5.05 -28.10 43.54
N VAL A 308 -4.02 -27.27 43.26
CA VAL A 308 -2.90 -27.02 44.18
C VAL A 308 -3.39 -26.32 45.45
N ASN A 309 -4.26 -25.31 45.32
CA ASN A 309 -4.84 -24.59 46.46
C ASN A 309 -5.72 -25.51 47.32
N SER A 310 -6.53 -26.38 46.70
CA SER A 310 -7.33 -27.38 47.41
C SER A 310 -6.45 -28.39 48.16
N ALA A 311 -5.36 -28.87 47.54
CA ALA A 311 -4.40 -29.76 48.20
C ALA A 311 -3.65 -29.06 49.34
N SER A 312 -3.28 -27.79 49.18
CA SER A 312 -2.64 -26.96 50.23
C SER A 312 -3.56 -26.75 51.43
N ALA A 313 -4.87 -26.56 51.22
CA ALA A 313 -5.85 -26.48 52.30
C ALA A 313 -5.96 -27.80 53.07
N MET A 314 -6.10 -28.93 52.37
CA MET A 314 -6.14 -30.26 53.01
C MET A 314 -4.85 -30.60 53.77
N HIS A 315 -3.70 -30.18 53.24
CA HIS A 315 -2.40 -30.32 53.91
C HIS A 315 -2.37 -29.57 55.25
N LYS A 316 -2.82 -28.31 55.26
CA LYS A 316 -2.92 -27.46 56.48
C LYS A 316 -3.93 -27.97 57.50
N ASP A 317 -4.96 -28.67 57.05
CA ASP A 317 -5.93 -29.30 57.95
C ASP A 317 -5.39 -30.60 58.57
N LEU A 318 -4.55 -31.36 57.84
CA LEU A 318 -3.81 -32.51 58.39
C LEU A 318 -2.67 -32.10 59.32
N GLU A 319 -1.95 -31.01 59.02
CA GLU A 319 -0.97 -30.39 59.95
C GLU A 319 -1.63 -30.09 61.30
N ARG A 320 -2.80 -29.44 61.27
CA ARG A 320 -3.57 -29.11 62.48
C ARG A 320 -4.17 -30.34 63.17
N GLU A 321 -4.54 -31.38 62.43
CA GLU A 321 -4.97 -32.65 63.03
C GLU A 321 -3.79 -33.36 63.73
N LEU A 322 -2.58 -33.27 63.18
CA LEU A 322 -1.36 -33.82 63.77
C LEU A 322 -1.00 -33.09 65.07
N GLU A 323 -1.08 -31.75 65.08
CA GLU A 323 -0.92 -30.93 66.29
C GLU A 323 -1.91 -31.37 67.37
N LEU A 324 -3.21 -31.43 67.06
CA LEU A 324 -4.27 -31.83 68.00
C LEU A 324 -4.14 -33.28 68.49
N ALA A 325 -3.61 -34.19 67.66
CA ALA A 325 -3.33 -35.57 68.08
C ALA A 325 -2.13 -35.63 69.05
N CYS A 326 -1.10 -34.81 68.83
CA CYS A 326 0.03 -34.67 69.75
C CYS A 326 -0.39 -34.03 71.09
N GLU A 327 -1.19 -32.96 71.07
CA GLU A 327 -1.74 -32.32 72.28
C GLU A 327 -2.62 -33.26 73.11
N ALA A 328 -3.31 -34.21 72.46
CA ALA A 328 -4.16 -35.20 73.11
C ALA A 328 -3.41 -36.46 73.61
N GLU A 329 -2.08 -36.54 73.42
CA GLU A 329 -1.24 -37.74 73.64
C GLU A 329 -1.73 -38.99 72.85
N ASP A 330 -2.50 -38.81 71.77
CA ASP A 330 -2.99 -39.88 70.89
C ASP A 330 -1.94 -40.20 69.82
N PHE A 331 -0.86 -40.86 70.25
CA PHE A 331 0.27 -41.21 69.38
C PHE A 331 -0.11 -42.13 68.21
N GLU A 332 -1.14 -42.97 68.35
CA GLU A 332 -1.63 -43.78 67.22
C GLU A 332 -2.30 -42.91 66.14
N ARG A 333 -3.10 -41.91 66.55
CA ARG A 333 -3.67 -40.95 65.59
C ARG A 333 -2.59 -40.06 65.01
N ALA A 334 -1.64 -39.60 65.80
CA ALA A 334 -0.51 -38.81 65.31
C ALA A 334 0.30 -39.57 64.25
N GLU A 335 0.59 -40.86 64.46
CA GLU A 335 1.27 -41.70 63.47
C GLU A 335 0.44 -41.83 62.18
N ARG A 336 -0.87 -42.12 62.28
CA ARG A 336 -1.76 -42.23 61.11
C ARG A 336 -1.89 -40.92 60.34
N VAL A 337 -2.03 -39.78 61.03
CA VAL A 337 -2.13 -38.45 60.40
C VAL A 337 -0.79 -38.06 59.78
N SER A 338 0.34 -38.37 60.41
CA SER A 338 1.68 -38.14 59.84
C SER A 338 1.92 -38.95 58.55
N GLN A 339 1.47 -40.20 58.50
CA GLN A 339 1.49 -41.01 57.27
C GLN A 339 0.61 -40.39 56.17
N ASN A 340 -0.60 -39.94 56.51
CA ASN A 340 -1.49 -39.24 55.56
C ASN A 340 -0.86 -37.93 55.05
N LEU A 341 -0.26 -37.13 55.95
CA LEU A 341 0.41 -35.86 55.63
C LEU A 341 1.55 -36.09 54.63
N MET A 342 2.39 -37.11 54.85
CA MET A 342 3.43 -37.52 53.91
C MET A 342 2.85 -37.84 52.51
N THR A 343 1.77 -38.62 52.43
CA THR A 343 1.13 -38.91 51.13
C THR A 343 0.51 -37.66 50.49
N MET A 344 -0.07 -36.75 51.27
CA MET A 344 -0.60 -35.49 50.75
C MET A 344 0.50 -34.51 50.33
N GLU A 345 1.69 -34.57 50.91
CA GLU A 345 2.86 -33.82 50.45
C GLU A 345 3.37 -34.36 49.11
N GLU A 346 3.45 -35.69 48.93
CA GLU A 346 3.75 -36.30 47.62
C GLU A 346 2.72 -35.90 46.55
N GLU A 347 1.42 -35.91 46.86
CA GLU A 347 0.37 -35.46 45.94
C GLU A 347 0.45 -33.95 45.65
N LYS A 348 0.68 -33.11 46.67
CA LYS A 348 0.91 -31.65 46.53
C LYS A 348 2.08 -31.38 45.58
N ASN A 349 3.20 -32.08 45.75
CA ASN A 349 4.39 -31.92 44.90
C ASN A 349 4.12 -32.35 43.44
N LYS A 350 3.34 -33.42 43.23
CA LYS A 350 2.89 -33.84 41.90
C LYS A 350 1.93 -32.83 41.24
N LEU A 351 1.06 -32.19 42.02
CA LEU A 351 0.17 -31.14 41.52
C LEU A 351 0.94 -29.85 41.19
N LEU A 352 1.97 -29.49 41.97
CA LEU A 352 2.87 -28.38 41.67
C LEU A 352 3.65 -28.59 40.36
N LEU A 353 4.13 -29.81 40.09
CA LEU A 353 4.70 -30.15 38.78
C LEU A 353 3.67 -30.01 37.65
N SER A 354 2.43 -30.44 37.88
CA SER A 354 1.33 -30.32 36.90
C SER A 354 0.92 -28.87 36.63
N LEU A 355 1.08 -27.97 37.60
CA LEU A 355 0.91 -26.52 37.46
C LEU A 355 2.05 -25.93 36.62
N ARG A 356 3.32 -26.23 36.95
CA ARG A 356 4.50 -25.76 36.20
C ARG A 356 4.46 -26.22 34.73
N GLU A 357 3.95 -27.42 34.44
CA GLU A 357 3.69 -27.88 33.06
C GLU A 357 2.62 -27.04 32.34
N ALA A 358 1.55 -26.62 33.03
CA ALA A 358 0.51 -25.77 32.44
C ALA A 358 0.99 -24.34 32.21
N GLU A 359 1.82 -23.79 33.11
CA GLU A 359 2.44 -22.48 33.00
C GLU A 359 3.42 -22.41 31.81
N ALA A 360 4.29 -23.42 31.67
CA ALA A 360 5.16 -23.56 30.49
C ALA A 360 4.34 -23.66 29.18
N GLY A 361 3.17 -24.32 29.21
CA GLY A 361 2.23 -24.32 28.10
C GLY A 361 1.73 -22.91 27.73
N CYS A 362 1.42 -22.08 28.74
CA CYS A 362 1.00 -20.69 28.52
C CYS A 362 2.11 -19.82 27.94
N GLU A 363 3.37 -20.00 28.38
CA GLU A 363 4.53 -19.29 27.79
C GLU A 363 4.76 -19.65 26.31
N VAL A 364 4.54 -20.91 25.94
CA VAL A 364 4.62 -21.38 24.54
C VAL A 364 3.48 -20.77 23.72
N ALA A 365 2.27 -20.69 24.26
CA ALA A 365 1.13 -20.06 23.58
C ALA A 365 1.32 -18.54 23.39
N GLU A 366 1.88 -17.84 24.38
CA GLU A 366 2.26 -16.42 24.26
C GLU A 366 3.35 -16.23 23.18
N SER A 367 4.34 -17.12 23.12
CA SER A 367 5.38 -17.11 22.08
C SER A 367 4.79 -17.31 20.68
N LYS A 368 3.84 -18.24 20.54
CA LYS A 368 3.12 -18.53 19.29
C LYS A 368 2.27 -17.36 18.82
N MET A 369 1.67 -16.60 19.75
CA MET A 369 0.95 -15.38 19.41
C MET A 369 1.88 -14.27 18.88
N LEU A 370 3.08 -14.12 19.46
CA LEU A 370 4.10 -13.19 18.93
C LEU A 370 4.56 -13.60 17.53
N GLU A 371 4.77 -14.89 17.27
CA GLU A 371 5.06 -15.42 15.92
C GLU A 371 3.96 -15.03 14.90
N VAL A 372 2.69 -15.14 15.28
CA VAL A 372 1.57 -14.74 14.39
C VAL A 372 1.56 -13.23 14.13
N LEU A 373 1.90 -12.39 15.11
CA LEU A 373 2.04 -10.95 14.90
C LEU A 373 3.20 -10.62 13.95
N GLU A 374 4.35 -11.29 14.09
CA GLU A 374 5.48 -11.13 13.17
C GLU A 374 5.12 -11.57 11.74
N LEU A 375 4.39 -12.68 11.59
CA LEU A 375 3.88 -13.15 10.30
C LEU A 375 2.89 -12.16 9.67
N GLN A 376 1.99 -11.57 10.47
CA GLN A 376 1.06 -10.54 10.00
C GLN A 376 1.81 -9.30 9.54
N ILE A 377 2.76 -8.81 10.34
CA ILE A 377 3.62 -7.67 9.98
C ILE A 377 4.37 -7.94 8.67
N ALA A 378 4.97 -9.13 8.51
CA ALA A 378 5.68 -9.50 7.28
C ALA A 378 4.76 -9.67 6.05
N ALA A 379 3.48 -10.00 6.25
CA ALA A 379 2.49 -10.05 5.19
C ALA A 379 1.98 -8.67 4.78
N GLU A 380 1.79 -7.77 5.74
CA GLU A 380 1.44 -6.38 5.50
C GLU A 380 2.63 -5.64 4.84
N GLU A 381 3.88 -5.94 5.18
CA GLU A 381 5.08 -5.44 4.47
C GLU A 381 5.20 -5.95 3.02
N GLU A 382 4.87 -7.22 2.74
CA GLU A 382 4.75 -7.69 1.35
C GLU A 382 3.66 -6.93 0.59
N GLY A 383 2.51 -6.66 1.23
CA GLY A 383 1.44 -5.86 0.63
C GLY A 383 1.86 -4.42 0.32
N VAL A 384 2.54 -3.77 1.27
CA VAL A 384 3.13 -2.43 1.11
C VAL A 384 4.14 -2.40 -0.05
N PHE A 385 4.91 -3.46 -0.27
CA PHE A 385 5.79 -3.60 -1.42
C PHE A 385 5.01 -3.79 -2.75
N LEU A 386 4.05 -4.72 -2.79
CA LEU A 386 3.26 -5.03 -4.00
C LEU A 386 2.44 -3.81 -4.47
N LEU A 387 1.83 -3.06 -3.56
CA LEU A 387 1.07 -1.84 -3.87
C LEU A 387 1.96 -0.68 -4.36
N GLN A 388 3.20 -0.58 -3.86
CA GLN A 388 4.20 0.36 -4.38
C GLN A 388 4.70 -0.04 -5.77
N GLN A 389 4.96 -1.33 -5.99
CA GLN A 389 5.38 -1.85 -7.28
C GLN A 389 4.29 -1.61 -8.33
N PHE A 390 3.02 -1.95 -8.03
CA PHE A 390 1.90 -1.62 -8.91
C PHE A 390 1.77 -0.11 -9.16
N SER A 391 1.86 0.72 -8.10
CA SER A 391 1.78 2.19 -8.23
C SER A 391 2.84 2.73 -9.21
N LYS A 392 4.09 2.25 -9.08
CA LYS A 392 5.17 2.60 -10.01
C LYS A 392 4.89 2.07 -11.42
N ASP A 393 4.54 0.80 -11.57
CA ASP A 393 4.28 0.19 -12.89
C ASP A 393 3.10 0.86 -13.62
N ALA A 394 2.11 1.38 -12.88
CA ALA A 394 1.00 2.17 -13.42
C ALA A 394 1.45 3.59 -13.84
N ALA A 395 2.33 4.24 -13.08
CA ALA A 395 2.90 5.54 -13.45
C ALA A 395 3.83 5.45 -14.68
N ASP A 396 4.76 4.48 -14.68
CA ASP A 396 5.65 4.19 -15.81
C ASP A 396 4.82 3.81 -17.07
N SER A 397 3.70 3.10 -16.88
CA SER A 397 2.74 2.82 -17.96
C SER A 397 1.98 4.06 -18.44
N ALA A 398 1.67 5.02 -17.56
CA ALA A 398 1.01 6.27 -17.96
C ALA A 398 1.95 7.18 -18.77
N GLU A 399 3.24 7.21 -18.42
CA GLU A 399 4.27 7.91 -19.21
C GLU A 399 4.47 7.24 -20.58
N SER A 400 4.49 5.91 -20.65
CA SER A 400 4.66 5.20 -21.94
C SER A 400 3.45 5.39 -22.87
N VAL A 401 2.22 5.41 -22.34
CA VAL A 401 1.00 5.73 -23.11
C VAL A 401 1.07 7.15 -23.67
N LEU A 402 1.43 8.14 -22.85
CA LEU A 402 1.61 9.52 -23.33
C LEU A 402 2.66 9.60 -24.44
N LYS A 403 3.84 9.02 -24.21
CA LYS A 403 4.97 9.11 -25.13
C LYS A 403 4.73 8.40 -26.46
N ASN A 404 3.95 7.31 -26.47
CA ASN A 404 3.52 6.67 -27.70
C ASN A 404 2.49 7.52 -28.44
N ALA A 405 1.47 8.04 -27.73
CA ALA A 405 0.44 8.89 -28.32
C ALA A 405 1.01 10.19 -28.90
N GLU A 406 1.96 10.86 -28.21
CA GLU A 406 2.70 12.02 -28.73
C GLU A 406 3.47 11.67 -30.00
N LYS A 407 4.20 10.55 -30.00
CA LYS A 407 5.01 10.11 -31.14
C LYS A 407 4.15 9.76 -32.36
N GLU A 408 3.04 9.06 -32.15
CA GLU A 408 2.11 8.64 -33.22
C GLU A 408 1.33 9.86 -33.74
N SER A 409 0.79 10.70 -32.85
CA SER A 409 0.14 11.96 -33.20
C SER A 409 1.06 12.89 -33.98
N CYS A 410 2.32 13.11 -33.56
CA CYS A 410 3.23 13.99 -34.30
C CYS A 410 3.47 13.46 -35.72
N LYS A 411 3.74 12.15 -35.88
CA LYS A 411 3.93 11.53 -37.20
C LYS A 411 2.68 11.67 -38.09
N GLU A 412 1.49 11.42 -37.55
CA GLU A 412 0.25 11.50 -38.33
C GLU A 412 -0.15 12.94 -38.66
N LEU A 413 0.20 13.89 -37.78
CA LEU A 413 0.00 15.33 -37.99
C LEU A 413 1.01 15.89 -39.01
N ASP A 414 2.29 15.48 -38.97
CA ASP A 414 3.29 15.81 -39.99
C ASP A 414 2.86 15.31 -41.38
N GLU A 415 2.38 14.06 -41.48
CA GLU A 415 1.81 13.50 -42.71
C GLU A 415 0.55 14.25 -43.17
N TRP A 416 -0.34 14.60 -42.24
CA TRP A 416 -1.57 15.34 -42.52
C TRP A 416 -1.26 16.75 -43.01
N GLN A 417 -0.36 17.48 -42.33
CA GLN A 417 0.05 18.83 -42.72
C GLN A 417 0.74 18.81 -44.08
N SER A 418 1.65 17.86 -44.34
CA SER A 418 2.27 17.66 -45.66
C SER A 418 1.21 17.43 -46.76
N SER A 419 0.09 16.78 -46.42
CA SER A 419 -1.02 16.53 -47.33
C SER A 419 -1.92 17.75 -47.53
N VAL A 420 -2.11 18.56 -46.48
CA VAL A 420 -2.85 19.84 -46.54
C VAL A 420 -2.06 20.87 -47.35
N GLU A 421 -0.76 21.05 -47.10
CA GLU A 421 0.11 21.95 -47.87
C GLU A 421 0.11 21.58 -49.36
N LEU A 422 0.14 20.28 -49.69
CA LEU A 422 0.00 19.80 -51.06
C LEU A 422 -1.39 20.08 -51.66
N LEU A 423 -2.45 20.04 -50.85
CA LEU A 423 -3.81 20.36 -51.28
C LEU A 423 -3.99 21.87 -51.51
N GLU A 424 -3.45 22.72 -50.64
CA GLU A 424 -3.45 24.18 -50.79
C GLU A 424 -2.67 24.61 -52.04
N VAL A 425 -1.55 23.96 -52.36
CA VAL A 425 -0.81 24.20 -53.60
C VAL A 425 -1.63 23.82 -54.85
N LYS A 426 -2.28 22.64 -54.88
CA LYS A 426 -3.20 22.27 -55.98
C LYS A 426 -4.33 23.29 -56.13
N LYS A 427 -4.91 23.74 -55.02
CA LYS A 427 -6.00 24.69 -55.02
C LYS A 427 -5.60 26.04 -55.62
N LEU A 428 -4.43 26.55 -55.25
CA LEU A 428 -3.87 27.77 -55.82
C LEU A 428 -3.54 27.62 -57.31
N GLU A 429 -3.05 26.45 -57.73
CA GLU A 429 -2.84 26.11 -59.15
C GLU A 429 -4.17 26.10 -59.91
N MET A 430 -5.21 25.45 -59.38
CA MET A 430 -6.55 25.39 -59.95
C MET A 430 -7.26 26.76 -59.98
N ASP A 431 -7.10 27.60 -58.95
CA ASP A 431 -7.62 28.97 -58.93
C ASP A 431 -6.96 29.82 -60.04
N ILE A 432 -5.65 29.65 -60.27
CA ILE A 432 -4.93 30.29 -61.38
C ILE A 432 -5.41 29.76 -62.74
N GLU A 433 -5.55 28.45 -62.92
CA GLU A 433 -6.07 27.88 -64.18
C GLU A 433 -7.52 28.31 -64.45
N SER A 434 -8.36 28.35 -63.41
CA SER A 434 -9.75 28.81 -63.48
C SER A 434 -9.84 30.28 -63.90
N LEU A 435 -9.02 31.15 -63.31
CA LEU A 435 -8.89 32.55 -63.72
C LEU A 435 -8.48 32.67 -65.19
N LEU A 436 -7.41 31.97 -65.61
CA LEU A 436 -6.92 31.98 -66.99
C LEU A 436 -7.95 31.45 -67.99
N VAL A 437 -8.71 30.40 -67.66
CA VAL A 437 -9.80 29.88 -68.51
C VAL A 437 -10.98 30.85 -68.55
N SER A 438 -11.30 31.54 -67.45
CA SER A 438 -12.37 32.56 -67.42
C SER A 438 -12.00 33.81 -68.24
N GLU A 439 -10.74 34.26 -68.17
CA GLU A 439 -10.23 35.37 -68.95
C GLU A 439 -10.14 35.00 -70.44
N ALA A 440 -9.71 33.78 -70.77
CA ALA A 440 -9.73 33.26 -72.15
C ALA A 440 -11.15 33.17 -72.71
N ARG A 441 -12.15 32.76 -71.90
CA ARG A 441 -13.58 32.79 -72.30
C ARG A 441 -14.05 34.22 -72.56
N SER A 442 -13.80 35.14 -71.63
CA SER A 442 -14.18 36.56 -71.77
C SER A 442 -13.52 37.20 -73.00
N GLY A 443 -12.21 36.99 -73.20
CA GLY A 443 -11.48 37.48 -74.36
C GLY A 443 -12.03 36.93 -75.68
N LEU A 444 -12.45 35.65 -75.71
CA LEU A 444 -13.08 35.04 -76.88
C LEU A 444 -14.46 35.64 -77.16
N GLU A 445 -15.31 35.80 -76.14
CA GLU A 445 -16.64 36.41 -76.23
C GLU A 445 -16.57 37.83 -76.83
N ASN A 446 -15.67 38.66 -76.28
CA ASN A 446 -15.42 40.02 -76.78
C ASN A 446 -14.88 40.03 -78.22
N ALA A 447 -13.94 39.13 -78.55
CA ALA A 447 -13.39 39.04 -79.90
C ALA A 447 -14.41 38.55 -80.95
N ILE A 448 -15.36 37.69 -80.56
CA ILE A 448 -16.50 37.29 -81.41
C ILE A 448 -17.37 38.51 -81.71
N GLU A 449 -17.74 39.27 -80.67
CA GLU A 449 -18.59 40.46 -80.83
C GLU A 449 -17.92 41.52 -81.72
N ASP A 450 -16.63 41.83 -81.49
CA ASP A 450 -15.89 42.81 -82.30
C ASP A 450 -15.71 42.38 -83.77
N LEU A 451 -15.47 41.10 -84.06
CA LEU A 451 -15.41 40.62 -85.44
C LEU A 451 -16.78 40.69 -86.13
N VAL A 452 -17.84 40.25 -85.46
CA VAL A 452 -19.20 40.17 -86.04
C VAL A 452 -19.86 41.54 -86.15
N LYS A 453 -19.45 42.52 -85.34
CA LYS A 453 -20.04 43.87 -85.30
C LYS A 453 -20.03 44.59 -86.65
N ASN A 454 -18.89 44.63 -87.34
CA ASN A 454 -18.79 45.32 -88.64
C ASN A 454 -19.70 44.67 -89.68
N ASP A 455 -19.66 43.34 -89.80
CA ASP A 455 -20.51 42.55 -90.71
C ASP A 455 -22.01 42.72 -90.38
N ARG A 456 -22.36 42.86 -89.09
CA ARG A 456 -23.73 43.12 -88.60
C ARG A 456 -24.21 44.52 -88.99
N GLU A 457 -23.39 45.54 -88.79
CA GLU A 457 -23.70 46.94 -89.17
C GLU A 457 -23.76 47.11 -90.69
N GLU A 458 -22.88 46.48 -91.46
CA GLU A 458 -22.94 46.44 -92.92
C GLU A 458 -24.21 45.72 -93.42
N LYS A 459 -24.55 44.56 -92.83
CA LYS A 459 -25.79 43.82 -93.14
C LYS A 459 -27.04 44.69 -92.93
N GLU A 460 -27.11 45.47 -91.84
CA GLU A 460 -28.22 46.40 -91.66
C GLU A 460 -28.22 47.52 -92.72
N MET A 461 -27.05 48.10 -93.04
CA MET A 461 -26.91 49.18 -94.02
C MET A 461 -27.29 48.72 -95.44
N LEU A 462 -26.88 47.51 -95.84
CA LEU A 462 -27.28 46.87 -97.09
C LEU A 462 -28.78 46.52 -97.10
N THR A 463 -29.35 46.07 -95.98
CA THR A 463 -30.80 45.85 -95.86
C THR A 463 -31.58 47.15 -96.06
N ARG A 464 -31.13 48.26 -95.45
CA ARG A 464 -31.71 49.61 -95.64
C ARG A 464 -31.61 50.07 -97.10
N LYS A 465 -30.47 49.85 -97.77
CA LYS A 465 -30.31 50.12 -99.22
C LYS A 465 -31.22 49.25 -100.10
N GLY A 466 -31.41 47.98 -99.75
CA GLY A 466 -32.31 47.07 -100.47
C GLY A 466 -33.75 47.58 -100.56
N VAL A 467 -34.26 48.24 -99.51
CA VAL A 467 -35.59 48.86 -99.50
C VAL A 467 -35.70 50.10 -100.42
N VAL A 468 -34.58 50.77 -100.71
CA VAL A 468 -34.53 51.86 -101.70
C VAL A 468 -34.44 51.30 -103.11
N LEU A 469 -33.48 50.39 -103.35
CA LEU A 469 -33.27 49.72 -104.64
C LEU A 469 -34.49 48.92 -105.11
N ALA A 470 -35.32 48.39 -104.19
CA ALA A 470 -36.56 47.72 -104.53
C ALA A 470 -37.60 48.61 -105.24
N LYS A 471 -37.47 49.95 -105.15
CA LYS A 471 -38.30 50.90 -105.93
C LYS A 471 -37.73 51.16 -107.32
N GLU A 472 -36.40 51.22 -107.42
CA GLU A 472 -35.67 51.40 -108.69
C GLU A 472 -35.69 50.10 -109.54
N LEU A 473 -35.87 48.94 -108.89
CA LEU A 473 -35.93 47.62 -109.53
C LEU A 473 -37.07 47.47 -110.54
N ASP A 474 -38.20 48.14 -110.35
CA ASP A 474 -39.32 48.11 -111.30
C ASP A 474 -39.03 48.91 -112.58
N GLU A 475 -38.20 49.95 -112.50
CA GLU A 475 -37.68 50.68 -113.67
C GLU A 475 -36.52 49.92 -114.34
N LEU A 476 -35.69 49.22 -113.55
CA LEU A 476 -34.57 48.42 -114.03
C LEU A 476 -34.95 47.09 -114.71
N ARG A 477 -36.23 46.76 -114.88
CA ARG A 477 -36.67 45.47 -115.46
C ARG A 477 -36.16 45.19 -116.88
N GLU A 478 -35.80 46.20 -117.66
CA GLU A 478 -35.12 46.03 -118.96
C GLU A 478 -33.59 45.82 -118.82
N LEU A 479 -32.99 46.36 -117.76
CA LEU A 479 -31.57 46.14 -117.42
C LEU A 479 -31.33 44.79 -116.73
N VAL A 480 -32.38 44.13 -116.22
CA VAL A 480 -32.31 42.82 -115.53
C VAL A 480 -31.52 41.79 -116.34
N ILE A 481 -31.70 41.68 -117.65
CA ILE A 481 -30.98 40.68 -118.47
C ILE A 481 -29.45 40.92 -118.48
N LEU A 482 -29.00 42.17 -118.34
CA LEU A 482 -27.59 42.50 -118.15
C LEU A 482 -27.13 42.30 -116.69
N LYS A 483 -28.00 42.63 -115.72
CA LYS A 483 -27.73 42.41 -114.30
C LYS A 483 -27.79 40.94 -113.87
N GLU A 484 -28.43 40.04 -114.60
CA GLU A 484 -28.47 38.61 -114.29
C GLU A 484 -27.06 37.98 -114.27
N ALA A 485 -26.18 38.41 -115.17
CA ALA A 485 -24.77 38.02 -115.16
C ALA A 485 -24.01 38.59 -113.94
N GLU A 486 -24.31 39.84 -113.54
CA GLU A 486 -23.75 40.48 -112.35
C GLU A 486 -24.32 39.88 -111.05
N ILE A 487 -25.55 39.37 -111.06
CA ILE A 487 -26.19 38.65 -109.95
C ILE A 487 -25.57 37.26 -109.79
N ALA A 488 -25.10 36.63 -110.86
CA ALA A 488 -24.30 35.41 -110.77
C ALA A 488 -22.92 35.68 -110.11
N ASP A 489 -22.25 36.78 -110.49
CA ASP A 489 -21.00 37.20 -109.85
C ASP A 489 -21.19 37.57 -108.37
N ASN A 490 -22.21 38.38 -108.05
CA ASN A 490 -22.57 38.72 -106.68
C ASN A 490 -22.98 37.48 -105.86
N LYS A 491 -23.57 36.44 -106.46
CA LYS A 491 -23.80 35.15 -105.79
C LYS A 491 -22.51 34.41 -105.47
N CYS A 492 -21.50 34.44 -106.35
CA CYS A 492 -20.16 33.93 -106.02
C CYS A 492 -19.53 34.73 -104.87
N GLN A 493 -19.62 36.07 -104.89
CA GLN A 493 -19.10 36.92 -103.82
C GLN A 493 -19.82 36.66 -102.47
N ILE A 494 -21.15 36.49 -102.48
CA ILE A 494 -21.93 36.11 -101.29
C ILE A 494 -21.51 34.71 -100.80
N GLN A 495 -21.35 33.72 -101.69
CA GLN A 495 -20.87 32.40 -101.28
C GLN A 495 -19.44 32.44 -100.70
N ASP A 496 -18.55 33.30 -101.20
CA ASP A 496 -17.21 33.50 -100.61
C ASP A 496 -17.24 34.32 -99.30
N VAL A 497 -18.28 35.11 -99.04
CA VAL A 497 -18.57 35.66 -97.69
C VAL A 497 -19.08 34.55 -96.77
N GLU A 498 -20.12 33.81 -97.16
CA GLU A 498 -20.72 32.71 -96.38
C GLU A 498 -19.71 31.61 -96.06
N LYS A 499 -18.79 31.30 -96.98
CA LYS A 499 -17.70 30.34 -96.82
C LYS A 499 -16.58 30.86 -95.91
N ARG A 500 -16.30 32.18 -95.92
CA ARG A 500 -15.42 32.81 -94.92
C ARG A 500 -16.06 32.79 -93.54
N ILE A 501 -17.33 33.15 -93.40
CA ILE A 501 -18.10 33.06 -92.15
C ILE A 501 -18.11 31.60 -91.65
N SER A 502 -18.39 30.62 -92.51
CA SER A 502 -18.39 29.19 -92.14
C SER A 502 -17.02 28.70 -91.64
N ASN A 503 -15.93 29.13 -92.28
CA ASN A 503 -14.56 28.84 -91.86
C ASN A 503 -14.19 29.51 -90.51
N VAL A 504 -14.70 30.72 -90.26
CA VAL A 504 -14.55 31.43 -88.98
C VAL A 504 -15.36 30.74 -87.88
N VAL A 505 -16.63 30.41 -88.13
CA VAL A 505 -17.53 29.68 -87.20
C VAL A 505 -16.98 28.29 -86.88
N PHE A 506 -16.44 27.56 -87.85
CA PHE A 506 -15.80 26.25 -87.61
C PHE A 506 -14.63 26.37 -86.61
N LYS A 507 -13.75 27.35 -86.80
CA LYS A 507 -12.61 27.60 -85.90
C LYS A 507 -13.05 28.08 -84.52
N PHE A 508 -14.12 28.89 -84.43
CA PHE A 508 -14.71 29.25 -83.14
C PHE A 508 -15.34 28.05 -82.44
N HIS A 509 -16.00 27.14 -83.17
CA HIS A 509 -16.55 25.92 -82.56
C HIS A 509 -15.44 24.98 -82.04
N GLU A 510 -14.31 24.90 -82.75
CA GLU A 510 -13.11 24.16 -82.34
C GLU A 510 -12.49 24.75 -81.05
N THR A 511 -12.27 26.07 -80.98
CA THR A 511 -11.73 26.72 -79.77
C THR A 511 -12.72 26.71 -78.61
N GLN A 512 -14.02 26.95 -78.86
CA GLN A 512 -15.08 26.85 -77.88
C GLN A 512 -15.17 25.44 -77.29
N SER A 513 -15.14 24.39 -78.12
CA SER A 513 -15.18 23.00 -77.64
C SER A 513 -13.94 22.65 -76.81
N SER A 514 -12.76 23.14 -77.20
CA SER A 514 -11.51 22.98 -76.43
C SER A 514 -11.60 23.67 -75.05
N ILE A 515 -12.18 24.86 -74.99
CA ILE A 515 -12.38 25.63 -73.75
C ILE A 515 -13.47 25.01 -72.86
N VAL A 516 -14.56 24.48 -73.44
CA VAL A 516 -15.61 23.76 -72.69
C VAL A 516 -15.06 22.48 -72.07
N MET A 517 -14.34 21.64 -72.83
CA MET A 517 -13.70 20.43 -72.27
C MET A 517 -12.70 20.76 -71.16
N LYS A 518 -11.97 21.89 -71.25
CA LYS A 518 -11.10 22.36 -70.16
C LYS A 518 -11.89 22.75 -68.92
N HIS A 519 -13.02 23.44 -69.08
CA HIS A 519 -13.90 23.82 -67.97
C HIS A 519 -14.54 22.60 -67.29
N GLU A 520 -14.99 21.61 -68.06
CA GLU A 520 -15.53 20.33 -67.56
C GLU A 520 -14.45 19.52 -66.82
N ASN A 521 -13.23 19.46 -67.36
CA ASN A 521 -12.10 18.81 -66.67
C ASN A 521 -11.72 19.54 -65.37
N LEU A 522 -11.67 20.87 -65.37
CA LEU A 522 -11.45 21.66 -64.14
C LEU A 522 -12.55 21.41 -63.10
N GLN A 523 -13.81 21.31 -63.52
CA GLN A 523 -14.92 21.00 -62.62
C GLN A 523 -14.82 19.58 -62.04
N ALA A 524 -14.33 18.60 -62.82
CA ALA A 524 -14.07 17.25 -62.33
C ALA A 524 -12.88 17.19 -61.35
N VAL A 525 -11.83 18.00 -61.57
CA VAL A 525 -10.69 18.15 -60.65
C VAL A 525 -11.14 18.84 -59.35
N PHE A 526 -11.95 19.89 -59.43
CA PHE A 526 -12.51 20.59 -58.27
C PHE A 526 -13.30 19.65 -57.35
N LEU A 527 -14.24 18.86 -57.90
CA LEU A 527 -15.01 17.89 -57.11
C LEU A 527 -14.12 16.80 -56.48
N LYS A 528 -13.02 16.43 -57.15
CA LYS A 528 -12.01 15.52 -56.59
C LYS A 528 -11.25 16.18 -55.43
N GLU A 529 -10.86 17.45 -55.57
CA GLU A 529 -10.21 18.22 -54.51
C GLU A 529 -11.10 18.40 -53.28
N GLU A 530 -12.39 18.69 -53.45
CA GLU A 530 -13.37 18.72 -52.34
C GLU A 530 -13.44 17.38 -51.60
N SER A 531 -13.38 16.24 -52.33
CA SER A 531 -13.36 14.91 -51.71
C SER A 531 -12.04 14.59 -50.99
N GLU A 532 -10.90 15.08 -51.49
CA GLU A 532 -9.61 14.98 -50.81
C GLU A 532 -9.58 15.84 -49.53
N ASN A 533 -10.19 17.03 -49.56
CA ASN A 533 -10.37 17.90 -48.39
C ASN A 533 -11.24 17.25 -47.31
N GLU A 534 -12.40 16.67 -47.68
CA GLU A 534 -13.28 15.99 -46.74
C GLU A 534 -12.60 14.76 -46.10
N ALA A 535 -11.75 14.06 -46.85
CA ALA A 535 -10.93 12.95 -46.33
C ALA A 535 -9.85 13.43 -45.34
N LEU A 536 -9.15 14.55 -45.62
CA LEU A 536 -8.18 15.12 -44.69
C LEU A 536 -8.84 15.67 -43.42
N PHE A 537 -10.05 16.22 -43.51
CA PHE A 537 -10.83 16.62 -42.33
C PHE A 537 -11.19 15.40 -41.45
N LYS A 538 -11.58 14.28 -42.07
CA LYS A 538 -11.84 13.01 -41.36
C LYS A 538 -10.57 12.47 -40.68
N LYS A 539 -9.41 12.44 -41.36
CA LYS A 539 -8.14 12.02 -40.75
C LYS A 539 -7.75 12.93 -39.56
N LYS A 540 -7.95 14.26 -39.67
CA LYS A 540 -7.68 15.17 -38.53
C LYS A 540 -8.55 14.85 -37.31
N LYS A 541 -9.84 14.60 -37.53
CA LYS A 541 -10.78 14.22 -36.48
C LYS A 541 -10.40 12.89 -35.81
N GLU A 542 -9.94 11.91 -36.59
CA GLU A 542 -9.44 10.61 -36.10
C GLU A 542 -8.18 10.76 -35.23
N ILE A 543 -7.21 11.60 -35.65
CA ILE A 543 -6.03 11.94 -34.84
C ILE A 543 -6.45 12.54 -33.49
N ASP A 544 -7.36 13.51 -33.49
CA ASP A 544 -7.80 14.20 -32.26
C ASP A 544 -8.59 13.26 -31.32
N GLU A 545 -9.36 12.32 -31.86
CA GLU A 545 -10.05 11.27 -31.08
C GLU A 545 -9.06 10.27 -30.47
N ASN A 546 -8.01 9.87 -31.21
CA ASN A 546 -6.95 8.98 -30.70
C ASN A 546 -6.11 9.62 -29.58
N ILE A 547 -5.81 10.93 -29.67
CA ILE A 547 -5.18 11.70 -28.59
C ILE A 547 -6.09 11.70 -27.34
N SER A 548 -7.37 12.04 -27.51
CA SER A 548 -8.32 12.16 -26.40
C SER A 548 -8.49 10.83 -25.63
N LEU A 549 -8.63 9.72 -26.37
CA LEU A 549 -8.73 8.37 -25.81
C LEU A 549 -7.42 7.93 -25.10
N SER A 550 -6.26 8.37 -25.60
CA SER A 550 -4.97 8.11 -24.96
C SER A 550 -4.76 8.94 -23.69
N GLU A 551 -5.21 10.20 -23.66
CA GLU A 551 -5.26 11.00 -22.44
C GLU A 551 -6.19 10.39 -21.39
N GLU A 552 -7.35 9.85 -21.78
CA GLU A 552 -8.29 9.21 -20.86
C GLU A 552 -7.67 7.96 -20.21
N LYS A 553 -7.01 7.10 -21.01
CA LYS A 553 -6.23 5.97 -20.52
C LYS A 553 -5.14 6.40 -19.55
N ARG A 554 -4.38 7.46 -19.89
CA ARG A 554 -3.34 8.03 -19.03
C ARG A 554 -3.91 8.52 -17.69
N LYS A 555 -5.02 9.25 -17.69
CA LYS A 555 -5.68 9.79 -16.48
C LYS A 555 -6.07 8.66 -15.52
N LYS A 556 -6.70 7.60 -16.04
CA LYS A 556 -7.05 6.39 -15.25
C LYS A 556 -5.84 5.66 -14.67
N LEU A 557 -4.74 5.55 -15.43
CA LEU A 557 -3.50 4.94 -14.93
C LEU A 557 -2.84 5.76 -13.81
N ILE A 558 -2.89 7.09 -13.88
CA ILE A 558 -2.41 7.98 -12.81
C ILE A 558 -3.30 7.85 -11.57
N GLU A 559 -4.62 7.87 -11.72
CA GLU A 559 -5.57 7.70 -10.62
C GLU A 559 -5.35 6.36 -9.88
N LEU A 560 -5.22 5.25 -10.60
CA LEU A 560 -4.90 3.94 -10.02
C LEU A 560 -3.51 3.91 -9.35
N SER A 561 -2.52 4.64 -9.90
CA SER A 561 -1.20 4.79 -9.29
C SER A 561 -1.26 5.53 -7.96
N GLU A 562 -2.00 6.64 -7.90
CA GLU A 562 -2.17 7.47 -6.70
C GLU A 562 -2.96 6.72 -5.61
N ILE A 563 -4.06 6.04 -5.98
CA ILE A 563 -4.85 5.18 -5.08
C ILE A 563 -3.96 4.08 -4.46
N SER A 564 -3.20 3.36 -5.28
CA SER A 564 -2.31 2.29 -4.80
C SER A 564 -1.15 2.83 -3.94
N SER A 565 -0.67 4.05 -4.22
CA SER A 565 0.33 4.74 -3.40
C SER A 565 -0.22 5.13 -2.01
N ALA A 566 -1.45 5.65 -1.96
CA ALA A 566 -2.14 5.98 -0.71
C ALA A 566 -2.47 4.73 0.13
N GLU A 567 -2.90 3.65 -0.51
CA GLU A 567 -3.13 2.34 0.12
C GLU A 567 -1.82 1.77 0.69
N ALA A 568 -0.72 1.81 -0.08
CA ALA A 568 0.60 1.39 0.39
C ALA A 568 1.11 2.26 1.56
N LYS A 569 0.81 3.56 1.58
CA LYS A 569 1.18 4.45 2.68
C LYS A 569 0.41 4.13 3.96
N THR A 570 -0.92 4.05 3.90
CA THR A 570 -1.74 3.73 5.08
C THR A 570 -1.40 2.37 5.68
N CYS A 571 -1.13 1.36 4.84
CA CYS A 571 -0.66 0.05 5.28
C CYS A 571 0.76 0.10 5.90
N ARG A 572 1.67 0.93 5.37
CA ARG A 572 3.01 1.16 5.95
C ARG A 572 2.94 1.81 7.32
N ASP A 573 2.08 2.82 7.47
CA ASP A 573 1.89 3.54 8.73
C ASP A 573 1.30 2.58 9.79
N LEU A 574 0.35 1.72 9.41
CA LEU A 574 -0.18 0.62 10.23
C LEU A 574 0.89 -0.41 10.65
N VAL A 575 1.76 -0.83 9.72
CA VAL A 575 2.89 -1.74 9.99
C VAL A 575 3.84 -1.14 11.02
N GLY A 576 4.20 0.14 10.87
CA GLY A 576 5.07 0.84 11.82
C GLY A 576 4.47 0.85 13.23
N LEU A 577 3.15 1.02 13.32
CA LEU A 577 2.38 1.02 14.56
C LEU A 577 2.34 -0.37 15.21
N LYS A 578 2.08 -1.43 14.43
CA LYS A 578 2.11 -2.82 14.91
C LYS A 578 3.51 -3.24 15.39
N LYS A 579 4.57 -2.82 14.69
CA LYS A 579 5.97 -3.03 15.13
C LYS A 579 6.26 -2.32 16.46
N HIS A 580 5.80 -1.07 16.63
CA HIS A 580 5.97 -0.36 17.89
C HIS A 580 5.23 -1.05 19.04
N LEU A 581 3.93 -1.33 18.91
CA LEU A 581 3.14 -2.01 19.95
C LEU A 581 3.70 -3.40 20.26
N GLY A 582 4.05 -4.20 19.24
CA GLY A 582 4.65 -5.52 19.43
C GLY A 582 5.97 -5.47 20.22
N SER A 583 6.78 -4.43 20.03
CA SER A 583 8.02 -4.25 20.82
C SER A 583 7.76 -3.94 22.30
N LEU A 584 6.65 -3.27 22.64
CA LEU A 584 6.23 -3.05 24.03
C LEU A 584 5.78 -4.36 24.69
N VAL A 585 5.03 -5.20 23.97
CA VAL A 585 4.63 -6.53 24.46
C VAL A 585 5.85 -7.44 24.69
N LEU A 586 6.76 -7.50 23.71
CA LEU A 586 7.97 -8.31 23.83
C LEU A 586 8.80 -7.88 25.05
N LYS A 587 9.01 -6.57 25.25
CA LYS A 587 9.72 -6.06 26.43
C LYS A 587 9.00 -6.41 27.73
N SER A 588 7.68 -6.20 27.81
CA SER A 588 6.86 -6.57 28.98
C SER A 588 7.01 -8.05 29.35
N ARG A 589 7.03 -8.93 28.35
CA ARG A 589 7.27 -10.37 28.52
C ARG A 589 8.70 -10.69 28.96
N GLU A 590 9.71 -10.04 28.37
CA GLU A 590 11.11 -10.21 28.75
C GLU A 590 11.36 -9.77 30.20
N ASP A 591 10.82 -8.63 30.62
CA ASP A 591 10.93 -8.14 32.00
C ASP A 591 10.16 -9.07 32.98
N ARG A 592 8.96 -9.57 32.63
CA ARG A 592 8.24 -10.61 33.41
C ARG A 592 9.09 -11.87 33.64
N VAL A 593 9.61 -12.46 32.57
CA VAL A 593 10.41 -13.70 32.63
C VAL A 593 11.71 -13.48 33.40
N LYS A 594 12.32 -12.29 33.28
CA LYS A 594 13.50 -11.89 34.04
C LYS A 594 13.21 -11.79 35.54
N PHE A 595 12.15 -11.10 35.96
CA PHE A 595 11.78 -11.00 37.37
C PHE A 595 11.44 -12.37 37.97
N SER A 596 10.69 -13.21 37.24
CA SER A 596 10.37 -14.58 37.66
C SER A 596 11.62 -15.44 37.91
N LYS A 597 12.65 -15.31 37.07
CA LYS A 597 13.92 -16.03 37.24
C LYS A 597 14.73 -15.52 38.42
N THR A 598 14.83 -14.20 38.60
CA THR A 598 15.51 -13.65 39.79
C THR A 598 14.79 -14.05 41.08
N GLU A 599 13.47 -14.17 41.07
CA GLU A 599 12.70 -14.65 42.21
C GLU A 599 12.94 -16.14 42.50
N GLU A 600 12.94 -17.00 41.47
CA GLU A 600 13.26 -18.43 41.61
C GLU A 600 14.72 -18.64 42.11
N GLU A 601 15.70 -17.93 41.53
CA GLU A 601 17.11 -17.94 41.98
C GLU A 601 17.27 -17.52 43.46
N ILE A 602 16.53 -16.50 43.91
CA ILE A 602 16.59 -16.04 45.31
C ILE A 602 15.85 -17.00 46.26
N LEU A 603 14.79 -17.66 45.81
CA LEU A 603 14.11 -18.69 46.60
C LEU A 603 14.97 -19.95 46.78
N GLU A 604 15.78 -20.32 45.77
CA GLU A 604 16.81 -21.37 45.91
C GLU A 604 17.91 -20.96 46.93
N ASP A 605 18.42 -19.73 46.87
CA ASP A 605 19.35 -19.18 47.89
C ASP A 605 18.77 -19.30 49.31
N ILE A 606 17.49 -18.94 49.50
CA ILE A 606 16.79 -19.01 50.79
C ILE A 606 16.67 -20.46 51.28
N GLN A 607 16.37 -21.41 50.39
CA GLN A 607 16.32 -22.82 50.77
C GLN A 607 17.69 -23.33 51.25
N ILE A 608 18.77 -23.00 50.53
CA ILE A 608 20.14 -23.39 50.90
C ILE A 608 20.50 -22.82 52.29
N LEU A 609 20.19 -21.55 52.56
CA LEU A 609 20.43 -20.93 53.87
C LEU A 609 19.62 -21.60 54.99
N ARG A 610 18.38 -22.03 54.72
CA ARG A 610 17.55 -22.79 55.69
C ARG A 610 18.13 -24.19 55.97
N GLU A 611 18.63 -24.88 54.95
CA GLU A 611 19.33 -26.17 55.11
C GLU A 611 20.63 -26.01 55.93
N GLU A 612 21.42 -24.95 55.69
CA GLU A 612 22.59 -24.64 56.52
C GLU A 612 22.23 -24.38 57.99
N ILE A 613 21.13 -23.68 58.27
CA ILE A 613 20.64 -23.44 59.63
C ILE A 613 20.24 -24.76 60.31
N LEU A 614 19.59 -25.68 59.60
CA LEU A 614 19.25 -27.00 60.14
C LEU A 614 20.51 -27.83 60.46
N ALA A 615 21.51 -27.80 59.58
CA ALA A 615 22.81 -28.44 59.83
C ALA A 615 23.54 -27.82 61.04
N ALA A 616 23.55 -26.49 61.15
CA ALA A 616 24.14 -25.75 62.27
C ALA A 616 23.44 -26.07 63.59
N ARG A 617 22.10 -26.02 63.63
CA ARG A 617 21.27 -26.38 64.80
C ARG A 617 21.50 -27.83 65.25
N THR A 618 21.67 -28.77 64.31
CA THR A 618 22.02 -30.17 64.61
C THR A 618 23.38 -30.27 65.29
N ALA A 619 24.42 -29.64 64.73
CA ALA A 619 25.75 -29.59 65.35
C ALA A 619 25.75 -28.87 66.72
N LEU A 620 24.90 -27.87 66.91
CA LEU A 620 24.73 -27.15 68.19
C LEU A 620 24.13 -28.07 69.27
N GLN A 621 23.20 -28.96 68.91
CA GLN A 621 22.65 -29.98 69.80
C GLN A 621 23.72 -31.00 70.22
N ASP A 622 24.51 -31.50 69.27
CA ASP A 622 25.62 -32.43 69.54
C ASP A 622 26.66 -31.81 70.48
N LEU A 623 27.15 -30.60 70.16
CA LEU A 623 28.10 -29.86 71.01
C LEU A 623 27.53 -29.61 72.42
N SER A 624 26.24 -29.27 72.52
CA SER A 624 25.57 -29.07 73.82
C SER A 624 25.48 -30.35 74.66
N SER A 625 25.30 -31.51 74.02
CA SER A 625 25.33 -32.81 74.70
C SER A 625 26.74 -33.16 75.20
N GLY A 626 27.77 -32.90 74.38
CA GLY A 626 29.17 -33.06 74.76
C GLY A 626 29.55 -32.16 75.95
N ARG A 627 29.15 -30.89 75.90
CA ARG A 627 29.31 -29.92 76.99
C ARG A 627 28.74 -30.44 78.30
N ALA A 628 27.51 -30.97 78.30
CA ALA A 628 26.87 -31.52 79.50
C ALA A 628 27.64 -32.74 80.07
N SER A 629 28.11 -33.65 79.21
CA SER A 629 28.93 -34.80 79.61
C SER A 629 30.24 -34.37 80.30
N ILE A 630 30.93 -33.37 79.74
CA ILE A 630 32.20 -32.87 80.29
C ILE A 630 31.98 -32.05 81.57
N GLN A 631 30.89 -31.29 81.68
CA GLN A 631 30.48 -30.64 82.93
C GLN A 631 30.21 -31.68 84.04
N GLN A 632 29.61 -32.84 83.71
CA GLN A 632 29.44 -33.96 84.63
C GLN A 632 30.79 -34.58 85.04
N GLU A 633 31.73 -34.78 84.12
CA GLU A 633 33.10 -35.22 84.45
C GLU A 633 33.81 -34.25 85.40
N VAL A 634 33.78 -32.94 85.11
CA VAL A 634 34.39 -31.90 85.96
C VAL A 634 33.78 -31.91 87.37
N ALA A 635 32.47 -32.10 87.50
CA ALA A 635 31.79 -32.26 88.79
C ALA A 635 32.24 -33.53 89.54
N LEU A 636 32.39 -34.67 88.84
CA LEU A 636 32.87 -35.93 89.41
C LEU A 636 34.34 -35.84 89.86
N TYR A 637 35.22 -35.21 89.08
CA TYR A 637 36.60 -34.96 89.49
C TYR A 637 36.66 -34.06 90.72
N LYS A 638 35.86 -32.98 90.75
CA LYS A 638 35.75 -32.09 91.92
C LYS A 638 35.29 -32.86 93.17
N GLN A 639 34.21 -33.64 93.08
CA GLN A 639 33.71 -34.45 94.21
C GLN A 639 34.77 -35.43 94.76
N ARG A 640 35.57 -36.06 93.88
CA ARG A 640 36.66 -36.96 94.28
C ARG A 640 37.82 -36.21 94.95
N ILE A 641 38.16 -35.02 94.46
CA ILE A 641 39.16 -34.14 95.09
C ILE A 641 38.67 -33.71 96.49
N ASP A 642 37.43 -33.22 96.60
CA ASP A 642 36.81 -32.79 97.86
C ASP A 642 36.76 -33.93 98.91
N PHE A 643 36.63 -35.19 98.47
CA PHE A 643 36.71 -36.37 99.35
C PHE A 643 38.14 -36.63 99.84
N ILE A 644 39.14 -36.58 98.94
CA ILE A 644 40.55 -36.78 99.31
C ILE A 644 41.03 -35.66 100.25
N GLU A 645 40.61 -34.42 100.02
CA GLU A 645 40.93 -33.28 100.90
C GLU A 645 40.38 -33.44 102.32
N LYS A 646 39.24 -34.12 102.50
CA LYS A 646 38.68 -34.45 103.83
C LYS A 646 39.42 -35.63 104.48
N ARG A 647 39.76 -36.67 103.70
CA ARG A 647 40.46 -37.87 104.22
C ARG A 647 41.94 -37.61 104.56
N GLY A 648 42.61 -36.67 103.90
CA GLY A 648 44.02 -36.33 104.14
C GLY A 648 44.34 -35.95 105.59
N PRO A 649 43.63 -34.97 106.20
CA PRO A 649 43.78 -34.61 107.61
C PRO A 649 43.49 -35.76 108.58
N GLU A 650 42.52 -36.63 108.28
CA GLU A 650 42.24 -37.83 109.09
C GLU A 650 43.41 -38.79 109.10
N LEU A 651 43.98 -39.11 107.92
CA LEU A 651 45.15 -39.98 107.80
C LEU A 651 46.39 -39.36 108.47
N GLU A 652 46.58 -38.05 108.38
CA GLU A 652 47.68 -37.37 109.07
C GLU A 652 47.50 -37.40 110.61
N ALA A 653 46.26 -37.40 111.12
CA ALA A 653 45.96 -37.60 112.53
C ALA A 653 46.17 -39.08 112.95
N GLU A 654 45.68 -40.03 112.16
CA GLU A 654 45.84 -41.48 112.36
C GLU A 654 47.33 -41.88 112.42
N LYS A 655 48.13 -41.36 111.47
CA LYS A 655 49.60 -41.45 111.44
C LYS A 655 50.25 -40.89 112.72
N LYS A 656 49.81 -39.72 113.20
CA LYS A 656 50.32 -39.12 114.44
C LYS A 656 49.98 -39.96 115.68
N VAL A 657 48.78 -40.53 115.75
CA VAL A 657 48.37 -41.46 116.81
C VAL A 657 49.21 -42.75 116.77
N ALA A 658 49.38 -43.36 115.59
CA ALA A 658 50.21 -44.55 115.41
C ALA A 658 51.69 -44.30 115.79
N ALA A 659 52.23 -43.13 115.43
CA ALA A 659 53.59 -42.73 115.81
C ALA A 659 53.73 -42.46 117.32
N ALA A 660 52.75 -41.81 117.95
CA ALA A 660 52.71 -41.60 119.40
C ALA A 660 52.61 -42.93 120.18
N ALA A 661 51.86 -43.89 119.65
CA ALA A 661 51.80 -45.27 120.13
C ALA A 661 53.07 -46.11 119.80
N ARG A 662 54.11 -45.49 119.20
CA ARG A 662 55.37 -46.13 118.77
C ARG A 662 55.20 -47.25 117.73
N ASN A 663 54.05 -47.36 117.09
CA ASN A 663 53.82 -48.30 115.99
C ASN A 663 54.30 -47.70 114.66
N PHE A 664 55.62 -47.63 114.49
CA PHE A 664 56.26 -47.03 113.31
C PHE A 664 55.94 -47.74 111.99
N LYS A 665 55.59 -49.04 112.02
CA LYS A 665 55.14 -49.77 110.83
C LYS A 665 53.80 -49.24 110.33
N GLU A 666 52.85 -49.06 111.24
CA GLU A 666 51.52 -48.54 110.90
C GLU A 666 51.57 -47.05 110.53
N ALA A 667 52.35 -46.24 111.27
CA ALA A 667 52.60 -44.85 110.89
C ALA A 667 53.24 -44.73 109.48
N GLY A 668 54.11 -45.67 109.11
CA GLY A 668 54.67 -45.78 107.75
C GLY A 668 53.64 -46.19 106.70
N ARG A 669 52.75 -47.15 107.01
CA ARG A 669 51.64 -47.56 106.13
C ARG A 669 50.68 -46.40 105.86
N VAL A 670 50.22 -45.71 106.91
CA VAL A 670 49.31 -44.57 106.82
C VAL A 670 49.97 -43.39 106.10
N ALA A 671 51.28 -43.15 106.30
CA ALA A 671 52.02 -42.14 105.53
C ALA A 671 52.14 -42.48 104.03
N ALA A 672 52.29 -43.76 103.69
CA ALA A 672 52.28 -44.22 102.29
C ALA A 672 50.88 -44.09 101.65
N GLU A 673 49.81 -44.43 102.40
CA GLU A 673 48.42 -44.23 101.97
C GLU A 673 48.10 -42.74 101.73
N ALA A 674 48.47 -41.87 102.68
CA ALA A 674 48.31 -40.42 102.53
C ALA A 674 49.07 -39.86 101.33
N LYS A 675 50.30 -40.35 101.07
CA LYS A 675 51.05 -39.97 99.86
C LYS A 675 50.39 -40.49 98.57
N ALA A 676 49.90 -41.74 98.56
CA ALA A 676 49.23 -42.29 97.39
C ALA A 676 47.94 -41.52 97.06
N LEU A 677 47.15 -41.14 98.06
CA LEU A 677 45.99 -40.25 97.87
C LEU A 677 46.38 -38.84 97.44
N HIS A 678 47.50 -38.29 97.93
CA HIS A 678 48.01 -36.99 97.49
C HIS A 678 48.40 -37.00 96.01
N ASN A 679 49.18 -38.00 95.56
CA ASN A 679 49.49 -38.21 94.15
C ASN A 679 48.21 -38.37 93.31
N ALA A 680 47.24 -39.17 93.78
CA ALA A 680 45.96 -39.35 93.10
C ALA A 680 45.12 -38.05 93.02
N LYS A 681 45.25 -37.14 94.00
CA LYS A 681 44.66 -35.80 93.95
C LYS A 681 45.29 -34.96 92.84
N GLU A 682 46.60 -35.01 92.67
CA GLU A 682 47.31 -34.28 91.61
C GLU A 682 46.91 -34.81 90.22
N ASP A 683 46.84 -36.14 90.05
CA ASP A 683 46.32 -36.77 88.82
C ASP A 683 44.87 -36.36 88.50
N LEU A 684 44.01 -36.27 89.52
CA LEU A 684 42.61 -35.86 89.37
C LEU A 684 42.47 -34.36 89.08
N GLN A 685 43.31 -33.52 89.69
CA GLN A 685 43.35 -32.07 89.45
C GLN A 685 43.82 -31.78 88.02
N HIS A 686 44.86 -32.46 87.53
CA HIS A 686 45.31 -32.32 86.15
C HIS A 686 44.25 -32.80 85.13
N LYS A 687 43.53 -33.89 85.42
CA LYS A 687 42.40 -34.35 84.58
C LYS A 687 41.26 -33.33 84.56
N LYS A 688 40.90 -32.78 85.72
CA LYS A 688 39.91 -31.69 85.85
C LYS A 688 40.31 -30.45 85.05
N GLU A 689 41.57 -30.00 85.16
CA GLU A 689 42.09 -28.86 84.39
C GLU A 689 42.03 -29.11 82.88
N LYS A 690 42.42 -30.31 82.43
CA LYS A 690 42.27 -30.71 81.01
C LYS A 690 40.81 -30.74 80.56
N SER A 691 39.89 -31.23 81.39
CA SER A 691 38.46 -31.24 81.08
C SER A 691 37.84 -29.84 81.07
N ILE A 692 38.36 -28.89 81.88
CA ILE A 692 37.97 -27.47 81.83
C ILE A 692 38.44 -26.82 80.52
N LEU A 693 39.70 -27.01 80.11
CA LEU A 693 40.19 -26.52 78.82
C LEU A 693 39.41 -27.09 77.62
N HIS A 694 38.94 -28.33 77.73
CA HIS A 694 38.08 -28.95 76.71
C HIS A 694 36.65 -28.39 76.74
N LEU A 695 36.14 -28.03 77.92
CA LEU A 695 34.85 -27.37 78.09
C LEU A 695 34.87 -25.94 77.50
N GLU A 696 35.91 -25.17 77.79
CA GLU A 696 36.12 -23.81 77.25
C GLU A 696 36.11 -23.84 75.72
N LYS A 697 36.86 -24.77 75.10
CA LYS A 697 36.85 -24.97 73.64
C LYS A 697 35.46 -25.32 73.07
N LEU A 698 34.68 -26.15 73.76
CA LEU A 698 33.31 -26.45 73.32
C LEU A 698 32.37 -25.25 73.49
N GLU A 699 32.58 -24.40 74.49
CA GLU A 699 31.80 -23.18 74.69
C GLU A 699 32.14 -22.11 73.62
N GLU A 700 33.39 -22.05 73.15
CA GLU A 700 33.79 -21.30 71.95
C GLU A 700 33.13 -21.85 70.65
N GLU A 701 33.13 -23.17 70.44
CA GLU A 701 32.51 -23.81 69.27
C GLU A 701 30.98 -23.65 69.27
N ILE A 702 30.33 -23.77 70.44
CA ILE A 702 28.89 -23.48 70.63
C ILE A 702 28.59 -22.02 70.28
N LYS A 703 29.42 -21.06 70.75
CA LYS A 703 29.23 -19.65 70.42
C LYS A 703 29.36 -19.40 68.91
N SER A 704 30.42 -19.91 68.29
CA SER A 704 30.66 -19.76 66.84
C SER A 704 29.51 -20.33 65.99
N ASN A 705 28.89 -21.43 66.44
CA ASN A 705 27.72 -22.00 65.79
C ASN A 705 26.46 -21.12 65.95
N VAL A 706 26.18 -20.62 67.17
CA VAL A 706 25.08 -19.67 67.42
C VAL A 706 25.26 -18.37 66.63
N ASP A 707 26.49 -17.84 66.58
CA ASP A 707 26.83 -16.64 65.79
C ASP A 707 26.54 -16.91 64.29
N LYS A 708 26.90 -18.08 63.74
CA LYS A 708 26.56 -18.45 62.34
C LYS A 708 25.05 -18.57 62.11
N ILE A 709 24.30 -19.19 63.04
CA ILE A 709 22.84 -19.31 62.91
C ILE A 709 22.21 -17.92 62.78
N GLN A 710 22.63 -16.95 63.60
CA GLN A 710 22.15 -15.57 63.55
C GLN A 710 22.57 -14.83 62.26
N GLU A 711 23.77 -15.08 61.74
CA GLU A 711 24.23 -14.54 60.45
C GLU A 711 23.37 -15.08 59.29
N ASN A 712 23.14 -16.39 59.21
CA ASN A 712 22.29 -16.99 58.19
C ASN A 712 20.81 -16.55 58.31
N GLU A 713 20.27 -16.41 59.53
CA GLU A 713 18.92 -15.88 59.76
C GLU A 713 18.80 -14.41 59.28
N GLY A 714 19.85 -13.60 59.48
CA GLY A 714 19.93 -12.24 58.93
C GLY A 714 20.02 -12.19 57.40
N LEU A 715 20.77 -13.12 56.79
CA LEU A 715 20.87 -13.25 55.33
C LEU A 715 19.54 -13.69 54.70
N ILE A 716 18.78 -14.59 55.34
CA ILE A 716 17.44 -14.98 54.90
C ILE A 716 16.51 -13.77 54.86
N LEU A 717 16.47 -12.93 55.91
CA LEU A 717 15.58 -11.76 55.93
C LEU A 717 15.91 -10.73 54.83
N LEU A 718 17.19 -10.60 54.44
CA LEU A 718 17.60 -9.79 53.30
C LEU A 718 17.15 -10.41 51.98
N LYS A 719 17.38 -11.71 51.79
CA LYS A 719 16.99 -12.46 50.59
C LYS A 719 15.48 -12.53 50.40
N GLU A 720 14.70 -12.74 51.47
CA GLU A 720 13.24 -12.69 51.44
C GLU A 720 12.74 -11.31 51.01
N LYS A 721 13.43 -10.21 51.39
CA LYS A 721 13.13 -8.87 50.88
C LYS A 721 13.53 -8.69 49.40
N GLU A 722 14.63 -9.29 48.94
CA GLU A 722 15.02 -9.25 47.51
C GLU A 722 14.01 -10.03 46.64
N ALA A 723 13.58 -11.23 47.07
CA ALA A 723 12.53 -12.02 46.41
C ALA A 723 11.19 -11.29 46.40
N ALA A 724 10.77 -10.72 47.53
CA ALA A 724 9.53 -9.95 47.63
C ALA A 724 9.52 -8.74 46.66
N LEU A 725 10.66 -8.07 46.46
CA LEU A 725 10.76 -6.98 45.49
C LEU A 725 10.64 -7.50 44.04
N ALA A 726 11.30 -8.62 43.71
CA ALA A 726 11.21 -9.24 42.39
C ALA A 726 9.76 -9.72 42.08
N GLY A 727 9.13 -10.39 43.03
CA GLY A 727 7.75 -10.86 42.96
C GLY A 727 6.74 -9.71 42.83
N CYS A 728 6.89 -8.64 43.59
CA CYS A 728 6.06 -7.43 43.46
C CYS A 728 6.11 -6.87 42.03
N ASN A 729 7.32 -6.69 41.48
CA ASN A 729 7.50 -6.20 40.10
C ASN A 729 6.88 -7.17 39.07
N ARG A 730 7.08 -8.49 39.23
CA ARG A 730 6.46 -9.52 38.38
C ARG A 730 4.93 -9.43 38.42
N LEU A 731 4.34 -9.38 39.62
CA LEU A 731 2.88 -9.36 39.83
C LEU A 731 2.25 -8.11 39.22
N GLN A 732 2.87 -6.94 39.34
CA GLN A 732 2.39 -5.71 38.71
C GLN A 732 2.40 -5.80 37.17
N LEU A 733 3.44 -6.39 36.57
CA LEU A 733 3.47 -6.66 35.12
C LEU A 733 2.44 -7.72 34.69
N VAL A 734 2.20 -8.74 35.53
CA VAL A 734 1.15 -9.76 35.30
C VAL A 734 -0.23 -9.12 35.35
N ALA A 735 -0.53 -8.27 36.34
CA ALA A 735 -1.80 -7.55 36.43
C ALA A 735 -2.03 -6.60 35.23
N ALA A 736 -0.98 -5.90 34.79
CA ALA A 736 -1.04 -5.06 33.61
C ALA A 736 -1.26 -5.86 32.30
N ALA A 737 -0.61 -7.00 32.14
CA ALA A 737 -0.82 -7.91 31.01
C ALA A 737 -2.22 -8.55 31.02
N ALA A 738 -2.71 -8.98 32.19
CA ALA A 738 -4.04 -9.55 32.36
C ALA A 738 -5.14 -8.54 32.05
N ARG A 739 -5.00 -7.26 32.46
CA ARG A 739 -5.90 -6.18 32.02
C ARG A 739 -5.85 -5.93 30.51
N ALA A 740 -4.65 -5.89 29.92
CA ALA A 740 -4.50 -5.68 28.48
C ALA A 740 -5.13 -6.83 27.66
N GLU A 741 -5.11 -8.05 28.18
CA GLU A 741 -5.82 -9.19 27.61
C GLU A 741 -7.33 -9.11 27.86
N GLY A 742 -7.77 -8.76 29.07
CA GLY A 742 -9.18 -8.62 29.42
C GLY A 742 -9.88 -7.56 28.56
N LEU A 743 -9.23 -6.43 28.31
CA LEU A 743 -9.70 -5.40 27.37
C LEU A 743 -9.79 -5.91 25.93
N ALA A 744 -8.90 -6.82 25.50
CA ALA A 744 -8.99 -7.47 24.20
C ALA A 744 -10.15 -8.47 24.14
N ALA A 745 -10.30 -9.34 25.14
CA ALA A 745 -11.42 -10.26 25.27
C ALA A 745 -12.77 -9.52 25.23
N LEU A 746 -12.91 -8.43 25.99
CA LEU A 746 -14.10 -7.57 25.97
C LEU A 746 -14.36 -6.95 24.59
N LYS A 747 -13.34 -6.42 23.88
CA LYS A 747 -13.51 -5.91 22.50
C LYS A 747 -13.85 -7.01 21.48
N MET A 748 -13.43 -8.25 21.72
CA MET A 748 -13.77 -9.43 20.90
C MET A 748 -15.13 -10.06 21.29
N GLY A 749 -15.87 -9.48 22.25
CA GLY A 749 -17.19 -9.96 22.69
C GLY A 749 -17.17 -11.05 23.77
N ASP A 750 -15.99 -11.42 24.27
CA ASP A 750 -15.78 -12.51 25.21
C ASP A 750 -15.87 -12.02 26.67
N LEU A 751 -17.11 -11.70 27.08
CA LEU A 751 -17.40 -11.11 28.39
C LEU A 751 -17.01 -12.01 29.58
N GLU A 752 -17.07 -13.33 29.41
CA GLU A 752 -16.69 -14.30 30.44
C GLU A 752 -15.18 -14.22 30.71
N GLU A 753 -14.35 -14.34 29.66
CA GLU A 753 -12.90 -14.29 29.79
C GLU A 753 -12.42 -12.90 30.21
N GLY A 754 -13.04 -11.83 29.67
CA GLY A 754 -12.73 -10.45 30.05
C GLY A 754 -12.92 -10.17 31.54
N ASN A 755 -13.98 -10.73 32.15
CA ASN A 755 -14.24 -10.61 33.59
C ASN A 755 -13.28 -11.47 34.43
N ILE A 756 -12.95 -12.69 33.98
CA ILE A 756 -11.98 -13.57 34.68
C ILE A 756 -10.58 -12.93 34.68
N LEU A 757 -10.13 -12.42 33.53
CA LEU A 757 -8.83 -11.73 33.41
C LEU A 757 -8.76 -10.44 34.23
N LEU A 758 -9.89 -9.73 34.40
CA LEU A 758 -9.97 -8.59 35.31
C LEU A 758 -9.81 -9.02 36.77
N GLN A 759 -10.47 -10.11 37.19
CA GLN A 759 -10.32 -10.65 38.55
C GLN A 759 -8.91 -11.16 38.81
N GLU A 760 -8.26 -11.82 37.84
CA GLU A 760 -6.85 -12.23 37.95
C GLU A 760 -5.91 -11.01 38.05
N ALA A 761 -6.20 -9.92 37.34
CA ALA A 761 -5.44 -8.69 37.46
C ALA A 761 -5.62 -8.00 38.82
N GLU A 762 -6.85 -7.90 39.31
CA GLU A 762 -7.17 -7.32 40.62
C GLU A 762 -6.56 -8.14 41.77
N ALA A 763 -6.56 -9.47 41.66
CA ALA A 763 -5.90 -10.37 42.61
C ALA A 763 -4.39 -10.16 42.65
N ALA A 764 -3.72 -10.18 41.50
CA ALA A 764 -2.27 -9.95 41.39
C ALA A 764 -1.86 -8.54 41.87
N GLU A 765 -2.71 -7.53 41.67
CA GLU A 765 -2.49 -6.19 42.24
C GLU A 765 -2.73 -6.11 43.75
N SER A 766 -3.64 -6.92 44.29
CA SER A 766 -3.84 -7.00 45.75
C SER A 766 -2.65 -7.67 46.41
N GLU A 767 -2.13 -8.77 45.84
CA GLU A 767 -0.93 -9.48 46.30
C GLU A 767 0.31 -8.56 46.23
N ALA A 768 0.52 -7.88 45.10
CA ALA A 768 1.61 -6.92 44.95
C ALA A 768 1.53 -5.78 45.98
N ARG A 769 0.32 -5.26 46.26
CA ARG A 769 0.10 -4.20 47.25
C ARG A 769 0.35 -4.69 48.68
N GLU A 770 -0.08 -5.90 49.03
CA GLU A 770 0.20 -6.51 50.34
C GLU A 770 1.71 -6.67 50.55
N ILE A 771 2.44 -7.17 49.54
CA ILE A 771 3.91 -7.25 49.57
C ILE A 771 4.55 -5.85 49.71
N GLN A 772 4.03 -4.85 48.98
CA GLN A 772 4.50 -3.48 49.03
C GLN A 772 4.32 -2.85 50.42
N GLU A 773 3.17 -3.08 51.07
CA GLU A 773 2.86 -2.59 52.42
C GLU A 773 3.70 -3.30 53.49
N VAL A 774 3.86 -4.64 53.42
CA VAL A 774 4.65 -5.43 54.38
C VAL A 774 6.13 -5.00 54.40
N TYR A 775 6.75 -4.81 53.23
CA TYR A 775 8.18 -4.50 53.13
C TYR A 775 8.49 -3.00 52.98
N ASN A 776 7.46 -2.15 52.90
CA ASN A 776 7.54 -0.71 52.64
C ASN A 776 8.38 -0.40 51.39
N PHE A 777 8.00 -0.96 50.25
CA PHE A 777 8.61 -0.63 48.95
C PHE A 777 7.94 0.59 48.31
N ASP A 778 8.73 1.40 47.60
CA ASP A 778 8.25 2.51 46.78
C ASP A 778 8.41 2.13 45.30
N VAL A 779 7.42 1.44 44.75
CA VAL A 779 7.46 0.87 43.39
C VAL A 779 6.45 1.58 42.49
N GLU A 780 6.87 2.67 41.86
CA GLU A 780 6.14 3.22 40.71
C GLU A 780 6.32 2.31 39.49
N VAL A 781 5.24 1.69 39.03
CA VAL A 781 5.20 0.99 37.74
C VAL A 781 4.68 1.93 36.66
N ASP A 782 5.39 1.97 35.54
CA ASP A 782 5.02 2.74 34.35
C ASP A 782 3.84 2.04 33.61
N GLY A 783 2.67 2.04 34.25
CA GLY A 783 1.43 1.35 33.85
C GLY A 783 0.76 1.86 32.57
N LYS A 784 1.54 2.48 31.67
CA LYS A 784 1.12 3.18 30.47
C LYS A 784 1.44 2.43 29.16
N ASN A 785 2.04 1.23 29.23
CA ASN A 785 2.71 0.59 28.09
C ASN A 785 2.23 -0.84 27.78
N PHE A 786 0.96 -1.17 28.06
CA PHE A 786 0.44 -2.56 27.99
C PHE A 786 -0.72 -2.70 27.01
N VAL A 787 -0.50 -3.53 25.99
CA VAL A 787 -1.47 -3.89 24.95
C VAL A 787 -1.36 -5.41 24.69
N SER A 788 -2.47 -6.10 24.47
CA SER A 788 -2.43 -7.53 24.11
C SER A 788 -2.14 -7.73 22.62
N VAL A 789 -1.44 -8.81 22.25
CA VAL A 789 -1.31 -9.22 20.83
C VAL A 789 -2.67 -9.54 20.19
N ALA A 790 -3.66 -10.01 20.98
CA ALA A 790 -5.06 -10.16 20.55
C ALA A 790 -5.67 -8.84 20.09
N PHE A 791 -5.27 -7.74 20.74
CA PHE A 791 -5.66 -6.38 20.41
C PHE A 791 -4.93 -5.88 19.15
N ILE A 792 -3.62 -6.17 19.02
CA ILE A 792 -2.77 -5.67 17.92
C ILE A 792 -3.12 -6.33 16.57
N THR A 793 -3.44 -7.62 16.58
CA THR A 793 -3.67 -8.40 15.35
C THR A 793 -5.08 -8.22 14.75
N ASN A 794 -6.10 -8.05 15.60
CA ASN A 794 -7.51 -8.06 15.20
C ASN A 794 -8.15 -6.67 14.97
N LEU A 795 -7.48 -5.57 15.29
CA LEU A 795 -8.07 -4.22 15.20
C LEU A 795 -7.62 -3.40 13.98
N ASN A 796 -8.55 -2.57 13.52
CA ASN A 796 -8.37 -1.59 12.46
C ASN A 796 -7.41 -0.46 12.89
N GLY A 797 -6.77 0.20 11.91
CA GLY A 797 -5.73 1.19 12.15
C GLY A 797 -6.13 2.38 13.04
N ASP A 798 -7.38 2.83 12.98
CA ASP A 798 -7.85 3.96 13.80
C ASP A 798 -7.84 3.62 15.30
N HIS A 799 -8.38 2.45 15.68
CA HIS A 799 -8.35 1.95 17.05
C HIS A 799 -6.94 1.57 17.52
N LEU A 800 -6.08 1.16 16.59
CA LEU A 800 -4.67 0.94 16.87
C LEU A 800 -3.95 2.26 17.18
N THR A 801 -4.31 3.33 16.46
CA THR A 801 -3.74 4.68 16.62
C THR A 801 -4.19 5.32 17.92
N GLU A 802 -5.47 5.18 18.28
CA GLU A 802 -6.02 5.54 19.59
C GLU A 802 -5.18 4.91 20.73
N VAL A 803 -4.98 3.60 20.70
CA VAL A 803 -4.26 2.90 21.78
C VAL A 803 -2.75 3.16 21.75
N ALA A 804 -2.13 3.28 20.59
CA ALA A 804 -0.75 3.76 20.51
C ALA A 804 -0.59 5.19 21.07
N SER A 805 -1.58 6.07 20.89
CA SER A 805 -1.55 7.42 21.48
C SER A 805 -1.65 7.40 23.01
N LEU A 806 -2.33 6.39 23.58
CA LEU A 806 -2.39 6.17 25.03
C LEU A 806 -1.10 5.53 25.58
N ASN A 807 -0.34 4.83 24.73
CA ASN A 807 0.92 4.15 25.10
C ASN A 807 2.19 4.91 24.64
N LEU A 808 2.04 6.12 24.10
CA LEU A 808 3.15 7.00 23.74
C LEU A 808 3.60 7.78 24.99
N PRO A 809 4.89 7.77 25.38
CA PRO A 809 5.37 8.69 26.40
C PRO A 809 5.15 10.12 25.91
N ALA A 810 4.50 10.94 26.74
CA ALA A 810 4.31 12.35 26.45
C ALA A 810 5.69 13.01 26.24
N VAL A 811 6.03 13.29 24.97
CA VAL A 811 7.34 13.83 24.61
C VAL A 811 7.51 15.18 25.31
N ALA A 812 8.35 15.20 26.34
CA ALA A 812 8.67 16.39 27.09
C ALA A 812 9.29 17.40 26.12
N GLY A 813 8.49 18.38 25.70
CA GLY A 813 8.89 19.40 24.74
C GLY A 813 9.97 20.29 25.35
N THR A 814 11.23 19.89 25.19
CA THR A 814 12.39 20.71 25.54
C THR A 814 12.45 21.91 24.60
N GLN A 815 11.64 22.92 24.90
CA GLN A 815 11.88 24.29 24.43
C GLN A 815 13.19 24.77 25.09
N SER A 816 14.31 24.40 24.47
CA SER A 816 15.62 24.96 24.76
C SER A 816 15.65 26.43 24.31
N GLY A 817 14.97 27.28 25.08
CA GLY A 817 14.86 28.70 24.82
C GLY A 817 16.25 29.35 24.81
N LEU A 818 16.68 29.79 23.63
CA LEU A 818 17.90 30.59 23.43
C LEU A 818 17.68 32.02 23.97
N GLY A 819 17.54 32.13 25.30
CA GLY A 819 17.42 33.39 26.03
C GLY A 819 18.78 33.91 26.47
N GLY A 820 19.60 34.39 25.53
CA GLY A 820 20.87 35.04 25.83
C GLY A 820 20.77 36.56 25.71
N THR A 821 20.78 37.28 26.85
CA THR A 821 21.37 38.63 27.08
C THR A 821 20.88 39.21 28.42
N GLU A 822 21.72 39.14 29.46
CA GLU A 822 22.57 40.27 29.93
C GLU A 822 23.88 39.69 30.49
#